data_AF-A0A0D3CML1-F1
#
_entry.id   AF-A0A0D3CML1-F1
#
_cell.length_a   1.000
_cell.length_b   1.000
_cell.length_c   1.000
_cell.angle_alpha   90.00
_cell.angle_beta   90.00
_cell.angle_gamma   90.00
#
_symmetry.space_group_name_H-M   'P 1'
#
loop_
_entity.id
_entity.type
_entity.pdbx_description
1 polymer ?
#
loop_
_entity_poly.entity_id
_entity_poly.type
_entity_poly.pdbx_seq_one_letter_code
_entity_poly.pdbx_strand_id
1 'polypeptide(L)'
;MEKGLLLTNKEETARTTLLLVFSTFIIVCASFTFGVSAGYTADTMSSIMTDLDLSLAQFSLFGSLMTFGGMIGAIFSAKAASALGNKMTLWLADLFCITGWVAIALAKDIVLLDLGRFFVGIGVGLISYVVPVYVAEITPKHIRGAFTFSNQLLQNCGVAIAYYFGNFLSWRSLALIGIIPCGIQVIGLFFIPESPRWLAKKGRDEEVEVVLQRLRGKGHDIMFEARAIKISVEVSKQNSNTSIRSLFRKRYAHQLTIGIGLMLLQQLCGMSGIGSYGSTLFELGGFSARIGMTVLSLIVASAFGLCLSCITLAVAFGVKDVPEIQNITPVFTFIGILSFTMMFAFGMGALPWVIMSEIFPMDIKVLAGSLVTIANWFTGWIANYCFNFMLVWSPAEMSLKLYFSLHSSSLKSAKPSSILIAQQSPGDRKTSPADEFSPLAEKFNRRLLLGIGSSSVLAIGANFGGVTSFVLGLSPEFGRNLQLDVVYPIRGYSRCIDTVEGFEFIYPATWVGDQTLLYRAAEKTERETSLDLPPARISRRKNVNEPVVAFGPPGSTGELNVSVIVSPVSPTFSIEAFGGPKEVGEAIVKTVTRSGQRTDLKGTLLEANLRQDSERNLKYYELEFKVESPSFRRHNVAVCCANGGRLYTLNAQAPESAWSELKHEFHTIAKSFNIIS
;
A
#
# COMPACT_ATOMS: atom_id res chain seq x y z
N MET A 1 23.23 -42.22 23.12
CA MET A 1 22.64 -42.69 21.83
C MET A 1 21.25 -42.06 21.63
N GLU A 2 21.07 -40.76 21.37
CA GLU A 2 21.87 -39.84 20.53
C GLU A 2 21.82 -40.13 19.01
N LYS A 3 20.77 -40.85 18.56
CA LYS A 3 20.38 -40.93 17.14
C LYS A 3 18.91 -40.57 16.87
N GLY A 4 18.17 -40.12 17.90
CA GLY A 4 16.73 -39.81 17.80
C GLY A 4 16.35 -38.33 17.63
N LEU A 5 17.28 -37.39 17.82
CA LEU A 5 16.99 -35.94 17.79
C LEU A 5 17.63 -35.18 16.62
N LEU A 6 18.27 -35.90 15.69
CA LEU A 6 18.76 -35.36 14.41
C LEU A 6 17.81 -35.74 13.26
N LEU A 7 16.50 -35.61 13.50
CA LEU A 7 15.54 -35.45 12.41
C LEU A 7 15.77 -34.07 11.79
N THR A 8 16.79 -34.03 10.94
CA THR A 8 16.99 -33.13 9.81
C THR A 8 16.03 -31.96 9.78
N ASN A 9 16.46 -30.86 10.39
CA ASN A 9 16.02 -29.52 10.01
C ASN A 9 16.61 -29.19 8.62
N LYS A 10 16.34 -30.06 7.64
CA LYS A 10 16.29 -29.65 6.25
C LYS A 10 15.09 -28.74 6.18
N GLU A 11 15.36 -27.45 6.07
CA GLU A 11 14.51 -26.59 5.28
C GLU A 11 14.50 -27.16 3.86
N GLU A 12 13.65 -28.16 3.61
CA GLU A 12 13.13 -28.39 2.28
C GLU A 12 12.35 -27.15 1.92
N THR A 13 13.08 -26.19 1.33
CA THR A 13 12.57 -25.07 0.55
C THR A 13 11.40 -25.60 -0.26
N ALA A 14 10.18 -25.28 0.18
CA ALA A 14 8.97 -25.96 -0.27
C ALA A 14 8.85 -25.75 -1.78
N ARG A 15 9.23 -26.77 -2.56
CA ARG A 15 9.45 -26.63 -3.99
C ARG A 15 8.15 -26.15 -4.62
N THR A 16 8.19 -24.96 -5.22
CA THR A 16 7.08 -24.37 -5.95
C THR A 16 6.59 -25.39 -6.99
N THR A 17 5.48 -26.04 -6.70
CA THR A 17 5.01 -27.18 -7.50
C THR A 17 4.53 -26.65 -8.85
N LEU A 18 4.79 -27.38 -9.94
CA LEU A 18 4.39 -26.98 -11.29
C LEU A 18 2.88 -26.65 -11.37
N LEU A 19 2.05 -27.43 -10.66
CA LEU A 19 0.61 -27.17 -10.52
C LEU A 19 0.31 -25.82 -9.86
N LEU A 20 1.08 -25.37 -8.88
CA LEU A 20 0.89 -24.06 -8.24
C LEU A 20 1.21 -22.93 -9.24
N VAL A 21 2.35 -23.01 -9.94
CA VAL A 21 2.75 -22.03 -10.97
C VAL A 21 1.70 -21.96 -12.09
N PHE A 22 1.27 -23.13 -12.59
CA PHE A 22 0.23 -23.23 -13.61
C PHE A 22 -1.12 -22.70 -13.13
N SER A 23 -1.53 -23.04 -11.90
CA SER A 23 -2.80 -22.54 -11.34
C SER A 23 -2.78 -21.02 -11.20
N THR A 24 -1.67 -20.46 -10.68
CA THR A 24 -1.50 -19.01 -10.60
C THR A 24 -1.57 -18.38 -11.98
N PHE A 25 -0.81 -18.87 -12.97
CA PHE A 25 -0.80 -18.34 -14.33
C PHE A 25 -2.22 -18.25 -14.93
N ILE A 26 -3.00 -19.32 -14.85
CA ILE A 26 -4.40 -19.34 -15.31
C ILE A 26 -5.27 -18.32 -14.56
N ILE A 27 -5.08 -18.15 -13.25
CA ILE A 27 -5.85 -17.17 -12.46
C ILE A 27 -5.46 -15.73 -12.85
N VAL A 28 -4.18 -15.44 -13.09
CA VAL A 28 -3.71 -14.07 -13.44
C VAL A 28 -3.90 -13.72 -14.93
N CYS A 29 -4.29 -14.67 -15.79
CA CYS A 29 -4.87 -14.35 -17.10
C CYS A 29 -6.10 -13.42 -16.99
N ALA A 30 -6.86 -13.49 -15.89
CA ALA A 30 -8.00 -12.60 -15.66
C ALA A 30 -7.55 -11.15 -15.44
N SER A 31 -6.45 -10.97 -14.69
CA SER A 31 -5.80 -9.67 -14.50
C SER A 31 -5.34 -9.08 -15.83
N PHE A 32 -4.85 -9.92 -16.73
CA PHE A 32 -4.50 -9.53 -18.10
C PHE A 32 -5.73 -9.07 -18.90
N THR A 33 -6.85 -9.79 -18.83
CA THR A 33 -8.14 -9.36 -19.42
C THR A 33 -8.58 -7.99 -18.88
N PHE A 34 -8.44 -7.73 -17.57
CA PHE A 34 -8.68 -6.41 -16.98
C PHE A 34 -7.73 -5.37 -17.57
N GLY A 35 -6.44 -5.66 -17.66
CA GLY A 35 -5.47 -4.78 -18.31
C GLY A 35 -5.86 -4.38 -19.73
N VAL A 36 -6.19 -5.35 -20.58
CA VAL A 36 -6.64 -5.11 -21.97
C VAL A 36 -7.91 -4.28 -21.99
N SER A 37 -8.88 -4.60 -21.11
CA SER A 37 -10.14 -3.86 -20.99
C SER A 37 -9.90 -2.39 -20.61
N ALA A 38 -8.96 -2.12 -19.70
CA ALA A 38 -8.65 -0.77 -19.25
C ALA A 38 -7.95 0.06 -20.33
N GLY A 39 -6.94 -0.49 -21.02
CA GLY A 39 -6.20 0.23 -22.05
C GLY A 39 -6.94 0.40 -23.39
N TYR A 40 -8.00 -0.38 -23.63
CA TYR A 40 -8.72 -0.44 -24.91
C TYR A 40 -9.17 0.93 -25.46
N THR A 41 -9.72 1.82 -24.63
CA THR A 41 -10.32 3.07 -25.13
C THR A 41 -9.29 4.09 -25.62
N ALA A 42 -8.04 4.00 -25.16
CA ALA A 42 -7.03 5.02 -25.36
C ALA A 42 -6.72 5.29 -26.83
N ASP A 43 -6.43 4.24 -27.62
CA ASP A 43 -6.14 4.39 -29.06
C ASP A 43 -7.41 4.30 -29.94
N THR A 44 -8.50 3.72 -29.43
CA THR A 44 -9.71 3.50 -30.24
C THR A 44 -10.63 4.72 -30.35
N MET A 45 -10.45 5.76 -29.52
CA MET A 45 -11.36 6.91 -29.42
C MET A 45 -11.69 7.55 -30.77
N SER A 46 -10.66 8.03 -31.48
CA SER A 46 -10.82 8.70 -32.77
C SER A 46 -11.50 7.80 -33.81
N SER A 47 -11.10 6.52 -33.88
CA SER A 47 -11.68 5.54 -34.81
C SER A 47 -13.12 5.15 -34.50
N ILE A 48 -13.52 5.07 -33.23
CA ILE A 48 -14.90 4.76 -32.84
C ILE A 48 -15.81 5.97 -33.09
N MET A 49 -15.35 7.18 -32.73
CA MET A 49 -16.14 8.40 -32.94
C MET A 49 -16.40 8.70 -34.42
N THR A 50 -15.43 8.41 -35.29
CA THR A 50 -15.58 8.61 -36.75
C THR A 50 -16.37 7.52 -37.45
N ASP A 51 -16.29 6.26 -37.01
CA ASP A 51 -17.01 5.12 -37.62
C ASP A 51 -18.49 5.05 -37.23
N LEU A 52 -18.84 5.55 -36.04
CA LEU A 52 -20.21 5.53 -35.49
C LEU A 52 -20.85 6.93 -35.32
N ASP A 53 -20.20 7.98 -35.81
CA ASP A 53 -20.61 9.39 -35.71
C ASP A 53 -21.01 9.82 -34.28
N LEU A 54 -20.16 9.50 -33.30
CA LEU A 54 -20.44 9.73 -31.89
C LEU A 54 -19.95 11.10 -31.41
N SER A 55 -20.79 11.79 -30.64
CA SER A 55 -20.39 12.98 -29.91
C SER A 55 -19.40 12.65 -28.77
N LEU A 56 -18.63 13.66 -28.34
CA LEU A 56 -17.69 13.54 -27.22
C LEU A 56 -18.38 13.06 -25.92
N ALA A 57 -19.62 13.48 -25.68
CA ALA A 57 -20.38 13.06 -24.50
C ALA A 57 -20.75 11.58 -24.56
N GLN A 58 -21.15 11.09 -25.73
CA GLN A 58 -21.43 9.67 -25.98
C GLN A 58 -20.18 8.79 -25.80
N PHE A 59 -19.04 9.20 -26.36
CA PHE A 59 -17.79 8.45 -26.15
C PHE A 59 -17.31 8.49 -24.69
N SER A 60 -17.51 9.61 -23.98
CA SER A 60 -17.17 9.72 -22.55
C SER A 60 -18.07 8.85 -21.67
N LEU A 61 -19.34 8.69 -22.04
CA LEU A 61 -20.23 7.72 -21.41
C LEU A 61 -19.69 6.30 -21.60
N PHE A 62 -19.44 5.89 -22.85
CA PHE A 62 -18.83 4.59 -23.20
C PHE A 62 -17.56 4.32 -22.38
N GLY A 63 -16.59 5.24 -22.38
CA GLY A 63 -15.35 5.11 -21.59
C GLY A 63 -15.61 4.91 -20.10
N SER A 64 -16.60 5.61 -19.54
CA SER A 64 -16.98 5.51 -18.13
C SER A 64 -17.77 4.24 -17.76
N LEU A 65 -18.49 3.62 -18.71
CA LEU A 65 -19.36 2.47 -18.40
C LEU A 65 -18.60 1.23 -17.94
N MET A 66 -17.31 1.10 -18.29
CA MET A 66 -16.44 0.05 -17.74
C MET A 66 -16.25 0.19 -16.22
N THR A 67 -15.97 1.40 -15.72
CA THR A 67 -15.77 1.63 -14.28
C THR A 67 -17.08 1.60 -13.51
N PHE A 68 -18.19 2.03 -14.12
CA PHE A 68 -19.53 1.85 -13.56
C PHE A 68 -19.91 0.35 -13.44
N GLY A 69 -19.71 -0.44 -14.50
CA GLY A 69 -19.87 -1.90 -14.45
C GLY A 69 -18.94 -2.55 -13.41
N GLY A 70 -17.70 -2.05 -13.32
CA GLY A 70 -16.70 -2.46 -12.32
C GLY A 70 -17.17 -2.26 -10.88
N MET A 71 -17.82 -1.14 -10.58
CA MET A 71 -18.46 -0.89 -9.29
C MET A 71 -19.51 -1.94 -8.95
N ILE A 72 -20.41 -2.26 -9.90
CA ILE A 72 -21.46 -3.27 -9.73
C ILE A 72 -20.84 -4.67 -9.53
N GLY A 73 -19.88 -5.05 -10.37
CA GLY A 73 -19.17 -6.33 -10.25
C GLY A 73 -18.45 -6.46 -8.89
N ALA A 74 -17.78 -5.40 -8.44
CA ALA A 74 -17.08 -5.38 -7.16
C ALA A 74 -18.03 -5.56 -5.96
N ILE A 75 -19.23 -4.94 -5.97
CA ILE A 75 -20.26 -5.12 -4.93
C ILE A 75 -20.66 -6.60 -4.78
N PHE A 76 -20.84 -7.31 -5.90
CA PHE A 76 -21.27 -8.70 -5.88
C PHE A 76 -20.12 -9.72 -5.72
N SER A 77 -18.87 -9.32 -6.01
CA SER A 77 -17.69 -10.19 -6.03
C SER A 77 -17.51 -11.05 -4.77
N ALA A 78 -17.51 -10.45 -3.58
CA ALA A 78 -17.33 -11.17 -2.32
C ALA A 78 -18.49 -12.14 -2.01
N LYS A 79 -19.73 -11.78 -2.41
CA LYS A 79 -20.90 -12.66 -2.26
C LYS A 79 -20.84 -13.83 -3.25
N ALA A 80 -20.45 -13.57 -4.50
CA ALA A 80 -20.26 -14.61 -5.51
C ALA A 80 -19.14 -15.59 -5.11
N ALA A 81 -17.95 -15.10 -4.77
CA ALA A 81 -16.82 -15.92 -4.33
C ALA A 81 -17.17 -16.80 -3.12
N SER A 82 -17.83 -16.24 -2.10
CA SER A 82 -18.21 -17.00 -0.91
C SER A 82 -19.35 -18.00 -1.15
N ALA A 83 -20.28 -17.72 -2.07
CA ALA A 83 -21.38 -18.62 -2.40
C ALA A 83 -20.96 -19.75 -3.36
N LEU A 84 -20.33 -19.38 -4.48
CA LEU A 84 -20.06 -20.23 -5.66
C LEU A 84 -18.66 -20.85 -5.67
N GLY A 85 -17.68 -20.23 -5.01
CA GLY A 85 -16.26 -20.58 -5.12
C GLY A 85 -15.51 -19.60 -6.03
N ASN A 86 -14.18 -19.54 -5.89
CA ASN A 86 -13.36 -18.61 -6.66
C ASN A 86 -13.33 -19.03 -8.14
N LYS A 87 -13.24 -20.34 -8.44
CA LYS A 87 -13.24 -20.88 -9.80
C LYS A 87 -14.53 -20.58 -10.56
N MET A 88 -15.68 -20.82 -9.92
CA MET A 88 -16.99 -20.54 -10.53
C MET A 88 -17.24 -19.04 -10.71
N THR A 89 -16.71 -18.20 -9.82
CA THR A 89 -16.84 -16.75 -9.95
C THR A 89 -15.95 -16.19 -11.08
N LEU A 90 -14.79 -16.79 -11.34
CA LEU A 90 -13.99 -16.45 -12.52
C LEU A 90 -14.69 -16.84 -13.83
N TRP A 91 -15.30 -18.04 -13.93
CA TRP A 91 -16.13 -18.37 -15.10
C TRP A 91 -17.30 -17.41 -15.33
N LEU A 92 -17.96 -16.94 -14.25
CA LEU A 92 -19.01 -15.93 -14.36
C LEU A 92 -18.45 -14.59 -14.86
N ALA A 93 -17.26 -14.21 -14.42
CA ALA A 93 -16.58 -13.01 -14.90
C ALA A 93 -16.17 -13.13 -16.38
N ASP A 94 -15.61 -14.27 -16.79
CA ASP A 94 -15.25 -14.56 -18.16
C ASP A 94 -16.46 -14.52 -19.09
N LEU A 95 -17.61 -15.05 -18.66
CA LEU A 95 -18.85 -14.97 -19.40
C LEU A 95 -19.24 -13.50 -19.68
N PHE A 96 -19.22 -12.64 -18.65
CA PHE A 96 -19.50 -11.21 -18.82
C PHE A 96 -18.47 -10.50 -19.72
N CYS A 97 -17.18 -10.79 -19.57
CA CYS A 97 -16.13 -10.24 -20.42
C CYS A 97 -16.30 -10.68 -21.89
N ILE A 98 -16.52 -11.97 -22.16
CA ILE A 98 -16.71 -12.50 -23.52
C ILE A 98 -17.96 -11.91 -24.16
N THR A 99 -19.11 -11.89 -23.47
CA THR A 99 -20.34 -11.28 -24.01
C THR A 99 -20.15 -9.80 -24.29
N GLY A 100 -19.43 -9.08 -23.43
CA GLY A 100 -19.14 -7.66 -23.59
C GLY A 100 -18.21 -7.38 -24.77
N TRP A 101 -17.14 -8.16 -24.95
CA TRP A 101 -16.24 -8.05 -26.08
C TRP A 101 -16.89 -8.40 -27.42
N VAL A 102 -17.75 -9.42 -27.46
CA VAL A 102 -18.53 -9.79 -28.65
C VAL A 102 -19.53 -8.67 -29.00
N ALA A 103 -20.22 -8.10 -28.02
CA ALA A 103 -21.11 -6.95 -28.23
C ALA A 103 -20.37 -5.73 -28.79
N ILE A 104 -19.18 -5.40 -28.25
CA ILE A 104 -18.33 -4.33 -28.79
C ILE A 104 -17.90 -4.65 -30.23
N ALA A 105 -17.36 -5.85 -30.50
CA ALA A 105 -16.88 -6.23 -31.83
C ALA A 105 -17.98 -6.21 -32.91
N LEU A 106 -19.23 -6.48 -32.54
CA LEU A 106 -20.40 -6.46 -33.44
C LEU A 106 -21.17 -5.13 -33.44
N ALA A 107 -20.74 -4.13 -32.67
CA ALA A 107 -21.46 -2.86 -32.53
C ALA A 107 -21.56 -2.09 -33.86
N LYS A 108 -22.81 -1.72 -34.19
CA LYS A 108 -23.20 -0.82 -35.28
C LYS A 108 -23.95 0.42 -34.77
N ASP A 109 -24.22 0.45 -33.47
CA ASP A 109 -24.99 1.46 -32.77
C ASP A 109 -24.39 1.67 -31.37
N ILE A 110 -24.66 2.84 -30.78
CA ILE A 110 -24.14 3.20 -29.46
C ILE A 110 -24.66 2.30 -28.34
N VAL A 111 -25.90 1.82 -28.41
CA VAL A 111 -26.52 1.09 -27.30
C VAL A 111 -25.86 -0.28 -27.13
N LEU A 112 -25.60 -1.00 -28.22
CA LEU A 112 -24.86 -2.27 -28.19
C LEU A 112 -23.40 -2.07 -27.75
N LEU A 113 -22.77 -0.97 -28.14
CA LEU A 113 -21.41 -0.59 -27.73
C LEU A 113 -21.33 -0.34 -26.20
N ASP A 114 -22.25 0.48 -25.67
CA ASP A 114 -22.37 0.83 -24.26
C ASP A 114 -22.71 -0.38 -23.38
N LEU A 115 -23.69 -1.20 -23.80
CA LEU A 115 -24.03 -2.46 -23.13
C LEU A 115 -22.83 -3.41 -23.08
N GLY A 116 -22.11 -3.55 -24.20
CA GLY A 116 -20.90 -4.37 -24.26
C GLY A 116 -19.85 -3.89 -23.25
N ARG A 117 -19.62 -2.58 -23.16
CA ARG A 117 -18.66 -1.98 -22.23
C ARG A 117 -19.06 -2.10 -20.76
N PHE A 118 -20.35 -2.00 -20.46
CA PHE A 118 -20.92 -2.26 -19.14
C PHE A 118 -20.72 -3.72 -18.71
N PHE A 119 -20.96 -4.70 -19.60
CA PHE A 119 -20.72 -6.12 -19.32
C PHE A 119 -19.23 -6.44 -19.09
N VAL A 120 -18.32 -5.91 -19.93
CA VAL A 120 -16.86 -6.00 -19.66
C VAL A 120 -16.55 -5.43 -18.27
N GLY A 121 -17.14 -4.29 -17.91
CA GLY A 121 -17.02 -3.69 -16.58
C GLY A 121 -17.42 -4.64 -15.45
N ILE A 122 -18.57 -5.31 -15.53
CA ILE A 122 -19.02 -6.27 -14.50
C ILE A 122 -18.00 -7.41 -14.32
N GLY A 123 -17.53 -8.00 -15.42
CA GLY A 123 -16.51 -9.06 -15.38
C GLY A 123 -15.21 -8.59 -14.73
N VAL A 124 -14.71 -7.42 -15.14
CA VAL A 124 -13.54 -6.74 -14.54
C VAL A 124 -13.74 -6.48 -13.04
N GLY A 125 -14.92 -6.04 -12.62
CA GLY A 125 -15.27 -5.81 -11.23
C GLY A 125 -15.16 -7.08 -10.38
N LEU A 126 -15.66 -8.21 -10.89
CA LEU A 126 -15.53 -9.53 -10.26
C LEU A 126 -14.04 -9.97 -10.17
N ILE A 127 -13.30 -9.86 -11.28
CA ILE A 127 -11.88 -10.21 -11.39
C ILE A 127 -11.03 -9.47 -10.35
N SER A 128 -11.28 -8.17 -10.17
CA SER A 128 -10.50 -7.27 -9.30
C SER A 128 -10.39 -7.75 -7.84
N TYR A 129 -11.42 -8.44 -7.34
CA TYR A 129 -11.43 -9.05 -6.01
C TYR A 129 -10.99 -10.52 -6.03
N VAL A 130 -11.52 -11.31 -6.97
CA VAL A 130 -11.39 -12.78 -6.92
C VAL A 130 -9.95 -13.23 -7.18
N VAL A 131 -9.23 -12.61 -8.12
CA VAL A 131 -7.85 -13.01 -8.46
C VAL A 131 -6.88 -12.87 -7.27
N PRO A 132 -6.68 -11.69 -6.66
CA PRO A 132 -5.70 -11.54 -5.59
C PRO A 132 -6.05 -12.41 -4.37
N VAL A 133 -7.34 -12.61 -4.07
CA VAL A 133 -7.80 -13.53 -3.02
C VAL A 133 -7.44 -14.96 -3.36
N TYR A 134 -7.81 -15.45 -4.53
CA TYR A 134 -7.60 -16.85 -4.93
C TYR A 134 -6.10 -17.20 -5.00
N VAL A 135 -5.28 -16.32 -5.59
CA VAL A 135 -3.82 -16.47 -5.60
C VAL A 135 -3.26 -16.51 -4.16
N ALA A 136 -3.71 -15.61 -3.28
CA ALA A 136 -3.26 -15.61 -1.88
C ALA A 136 -3.69 -16.87 -1.10
N GLU A 137 -4.82 -17.49 -1.44
CA GLU A 137 -5.34 -18.69 -0.78
C GLU A 137 -4.66 -19.98 -1.22
N ILE A 138 -4.26 -20.12 -2.49
CA ILE A 138 -3.49 -21.28 -2.96
C ILE A 138 -2.00 -21.20 -2.62
N THR A 139 -1.44 -19.98 -2.51
CA THR A 139 0.00 -19.76 -2.38
C THR A 139 0.52 -19.88 -0.92
N PRO A 140 1.63 -20.61 -0.68
CA PRO A 140 2.31 -20.66 0.62
C PRO A 140 2.68 -19.27 1.16
N LYS A 141 2.65 -19.10 2.49
CA LYS A 141 2.91 -17.80 3.15
C LYS A 141 4.22 -17.12 2.72
N HIS A 142 5.30 -17.88 2.52
CA HIS A 142 6.64 -17.35 2.26
C HIS A 142 6.86 -16.80 0.84
N ILE A 143 6.12 -17.30 -0.18
CA ILE A 143 6.18 -16.80 -1.57
C ILE A 143 4.94 -15.98 -1.98
N ARG A 144 3.96 -15.81 -1.08
CA ARG A 144 2.68 -15.13 -1.37
C ARG A 144 2.86 -13.74 -1.97
N GLY A 145 3.80 -12.93 -1.47
CA GLY A 145 4.04 -11.57 -1.98
C GLY A 145 4.37 -11.54 -3.47
N ALA A 146 5.30 -12.38 -3.94
CA ALA A 146 5.69 -12.46 -5.35
C ALA A 146 4.56 -12.95 -6.26
N PHE A 147 3.77 -13.93 -5.78
CA PHE A 147 2.62 -14.45 -6.51
C PHE A 147 1.48 -13.43 -6.59
N THR A 148 1.16 -12.72 -5.49
CA THR A 148 0.20 -11.62 -5.51
C THR A 148 0.67 -10.45 -6.38
N PHE A 149 1.98 -10.16 -6.45
CA PHE A 149 2.53 -9.14 -7.36
C PHE A 149 2.30 -9.48 -8.85
N SER A 150 2.29 -10.76 -9.22
CA SER A 150 2.04 -11.18 -10.62
C SER A 150 0.67 -10.74 -11.16
N ASN A 151 -0.34 -10.55 -10.30
CA ASN A 151 -1.64 -9.95 -10.65
C ASN A 151 -1.49 -8.53 -11.19
N GLN A 152 -0.71 -7.68 -10.50
CA GLN A 152 -0.48 -6.29 -10.93
C GLN A 152 0.37 -6.23 -12.20
N LEU A 153 1.39 -7.10 -12.29
CA LEU A 153 2.26 -7.21 -13.45
C LEU A 153 1.45 -7.55 -14.71
N LEU A 154 0.59 -8.58 -14.68
CA LEU A 154 -0.19 -8.97 -15.86
C LEU A 154 -1.30 -8.00 -16.21
N GLN A 155 -1.85 -7.27 -15.24
CA GLN A 155 -2.71 -6.12 -15.53
C GLN A 155 -1.97 -5.06 -16.34
N ASN A 156 -0.75 -4.68 -15.92
CA ASN A 156 0.06 -3.71 -16.65
C ASN A 156 0.47 -4.23 -18.05
N CYS A 157 0.82 -5.52 -18.18
CA CYS A 157 1.08 -6.15 -19.48
C CYS A 157 -0.15 -6.10 -20.41
N GLY A 158 -1.36 -6.29 -19.88
CA GLY A 158 -2.60 -6.19 -20.65
C GLY A 158 -2.85 -4.76 -21.17
N VAL A 159 -2.61 -3.74 -20.34
CA VAL A 159 -2.69 -2.32 -20.75
C VAL A 159 -1.66 -2.02 -21.85
N ALA A 160 -0.41 -2.45 -21.66
CA ALA A 160 0.66 -2.23 -22.63
C ALA A 160 0.36 -2.91 -23.99
N ILE A 161 -0.18 -4.13 -23.98
CA ILE A 161 -0.59 -4.84 -25.20
C ILE A 161 -1.77 -4.16 -25.87
N ALA A 162 -2.76 -3.65 -25.12
CA ALA A 162 -3.86 -2.87 -25.70
C ALA A 162 -3.37 -1.60 -26.41
N TYR A 163 -2.45 -0.85 -25.81
CA TYR A 163 -1.85 0.34 -26.45
C TYR A 163 -1.02 -0.02 -27.69
N TYR A 164 -0.19 -1.07 -27.58
CA TYR A 164 0.67 -1.47 -28.69
C TYR A 164 -0.15 -1.93 -29.90
N PHE A 165 -1.13 -2.83 -29.73
CA PHE A 165 -1.94 -3.32 -30.83
C PHE A 165 -3.01 -2.32 -31.29
N GLY A 166 -3.52 -1.45 -30.42
CA GLY A 166 -4.45 -0.36 -30.77
C GLY A 166 -3.86 0.61 -31.80
N ASN A 167 -2.53 0.70 -31.87
CA ASN A 167 -1.83 1.51 -32.86
C ASN A 167 -1.80 0.92 -34.29
N PHE A 168 -2.09 -0.37 -34.45
CA PHE A 168 -1.97 -1.09 -35.73
C PHE A 168 -3.27 -1.78 -36.19
N LEU A 169 -4.19 -2.06 -35.28
CA LEU A 169 -5.41 -2.83 -35.54
C LEU A 169 -6.66 -1.95 -35.47
N SER A 170 -7.72 -2.34 -36.19
CA SER A 170 -9.03 -1.72 -36.02
C SER A 170 -9.58 -2.01 -34.62
N TRP A 171 -10.42 -1.11 -34.10
CA TRP A 171 -11.03 -1.25 -32.78
C TRP A 171 -11.85 -2.55 -32.64
N ARG A 172 -12.56 -2.98 -33.70
CA ARG A 172 -13.26 -4.27 -33.73
C ARG A 172 -12.30 -5.46 -33.65
N SER A 173 -11.17 -5.43 -34.35
CA SER A 173 -10.14 -6.48 -34.25
C SER A 173 -9.47 -6.51 -32.87
N LEU A 174 -9.24 -5.34 -32.26
CA LEU A 174 -8.71 -5.24 -30.90
C LEU A 174 -9.68 -5.82 -29.86
N ALA A 175 -10.99 -5.60 -30.03
CA ALA A 175 -12.02 -6.21 -29.19
C ALA A 175 -12.04 -7.75 -29.29
N LEU A 176 -11.85 -8.31 -30.49
CA LEU A 176 -11.72 -9.77 -30.68
C LEU A 176 -10.48 -10.34 -30.01
N ILE A 177 -9.36 -9.60 -29.98
CA ILE A 177 -8.15 -10.01 -29.24
C ILE A 177 -8.42 -10.05 -27.72
N GLY A 178 -9.28 -9.16 -27.20
CA GLY A 178 -9.73 -9.18 -25.80
C GLY A 178 -10.45 -10.47 -25.36
N ILE A 179 -10.99 -11.24 -26.31
CA ILE A 179 -11.63 -12.55 -26.06
C ILE A 179 -10.59 -13.65 -25.80
N ILE A 180 -9.39 -13.56 -26.39
CA ILE A 180 -8.35 -14.60 -26.31
C ILE A 180 -7.94 -14.94 -24.87
N PRO A 181 -7.58 -13.99 -23.98
CA PRO A 181 -7.21 -14.33 -22.60
C PRO A 181 -8.39 -14.92 -21.81
N CYS A 182 -9.62 -14.48 -22.08
CA CYS A 182 -10.83 -15.07 -21.49
C CYS A 182 -10.99 -16.55 -21.92
N GLY A 183 -10.76 -16.86 -23.20
CA GLY A 183 -10.84 -18.22 -23.73
C GLY A 183 -9.78 -19.16 -23.12
N ILE A 184 -8.53 -18.69 -23.01
CA ILE A 184 -7.44 -19.41 -22.33
C ILE A 184 -7.82 -19.70 -20.88
N GLN A 185 -8.38 -18.71 -20.18
CA GLN A 185 -8.80 -18.85 -18.79
C GLN A 185 -9.97 -19.81 -18.62
N VAL A 186 -11.04 -19.72 -19.42
CA VAL A 186 -12.19 -20.63 -19.35
C VAL A 186 -11.75 -22.09 -19.48
N ILE A 187 -10.83 -22.39 -20.42
CA ILE A 187 -10.25 -23.72 -20.62
C ILE A 187 -9.31 -24.09 -19.45
N GLY A 188 -8.41 -23.19 -19.06
CA GLY A 188 -7.45 -23.42 -17.99
C GLY A 188 -8.12 -23.70 -16.63
N LEU A 189 -9.24 -23.02 -16.35
CA LEU A 189 -9.98 -23.15 -15.10
C LEU A 189 -10.44 -24.58 -14.84
N PHE A 190 -10.72 -25.40 -15.87
CA PHE A 190 -11.05 -26.81 -15.68
C PHE A 190 -9.96 -27.59 -14.93
N PHE A 191 -8.69 -27.28 -15.20
CA PHE A 191 -7.53 -28.03 -14.69
C PHE A 191 -7.02 -27.58 -13.33
N ILE A 192 -7.44 -26.40 -12.83
CA ILE A 192 -6.99 -25.88 -11.53
C ILE A 192 -7.92 -26.29 -10.36
N PRO A 193 -7.39 -26.48 -9.15
CA PRO A 193 -8.17 -26.82 -7.96
C PRO A 193 -8.77 -25.58 -7.28
N GLU A 194 -9.97 -25.70 -6.73
CA GLU A 194 -10.64 -24.64 -5.93
C GLU A 194 -9.90 -24.32 -4.62
N SER A 195 -10.16 -23.15 -4.05
CA SER A 195 -9.50 -22.67 -2.81
C SER A 195 -9.67 -23.63 -1.62
N PRO A 196 -8.56 -24.04 -0.95
CA PRO A 196 -8.62 -24.82 0.29
C PRO A 196 -9.43 -24.14 1.40
N ARG A 197 -9.41 -22.80 1.48
CA ARG A 197 -10.18 -22.05 2.47
C ARG A 197 -11.67 -22.08 2.19
N TRP A 198 -12.06 -22.00 0.92
CA TRP A 198 -13.46 -22.09 0.53
C TRP A 198 -14.02 -23.51 0.76
N LEU A 199 -13.23 -24.55 0.44
CA LEU A 199 -13.58 -25.95 0.72
C LEU A 199 -13.79 -26.18 2.23
N ALA A 200 -12.88 -25.68 3.08
CA ALA A 200 -13.03 -25.72 4.54
C ALA A 200 -14.28 -24.95 5.02
N LYS A 201 -14.57 -23.77 4.44
CA LYS A 201 -15.79 -23.00 4.75
C LYS A 201 -17.08 -23.77 4.42
N LYS A 202 -17.07 -24.60 3.38
CA LYS A 202 -18.17 -25.49 2.99
C LYS A 202 -18.19 -26.83 3.76
N GLY A 203 -17.22 -27.10 4.63
CA GLY A 203 -17.12 -28.36 5.39
C GLY A 203 -16.62 -29.57 4.57
N ARG A 204 -15.98 -29.34 3.42
CA ARG A 204 -15.47 -30.40 2.52
C ARG A 204 -14.04 -30.79 2.92
N ASP A 205 -13.91 -31.27 4.15
CA ASP A 205 -12.63 -31.43 4.84
C ASP A 205 -11.63 -32.37 4.16
N GLU A 206 -12.10 -33.48 3.57
CA GLU A 206 -11.26 -34.44 2.83
C GLU A 206 -10.65 -33.80 1.58
N GLU A 207 -11.40 -32.94 0.88
CA GLU A 207 -10.93 -32.25 -0.32
C GLU A 207 -9.92 -31.16 -0.02
N VAL A 208 -10.00 -30.53 1.16
CA VAL A 208 -8.98 -29.56 1.63
C VAL A 208 -7.61 -30.24 1.67
N GLU A 209 -7.54 -31.45 2.20
CA GLU A 209 -6.30 -32.22 2.34
C GLU A 209 -5.79 -32.70 0.98
N VAL A 210 -6.66 -33.23 0.11
CA VAL A 210 -6.30 -33.62 -1.26
C VAL A 210 -5.79 -32.45 -2.09
N VAL A 211 -6.42 -31.27 -2.00
CA VAL A 211 -6.00 -30.07 -2.74
C VAL A 211 -4.69 -29.51 -2.19
N LEU A 212 -4.53 -29.42 -0.86
CA LEU A 212 -3.27 -28.96 -0.26
C LEU A 212 -2.11 -29.89 -0.63
N GLN A 213 -2.27 -31.22 -0.58
CA GLN A 213 -1.21 -32.16 -0.96
C GLN A 213 -0.81 -32.02 -2.44
N ARG A 214 -1.77 -31.71 -3.33
CA ARG A 214 -1.50 -31.42 -4.74
C ARG A 214 -0.77 -30.09 -4.95
N LEU A 215 -1.11 -29.05 -4.18
CA LEU A 215 -0.50 -27.72 -4.28
C LEU A 215 0.87 -27.61 -3.60
N ARG A 216 1.14 -28.42 -2.56
CA ARG A 216 2.39 -28.44 -1.79
C ARG A 216 3.37 -29.54 -2.25
N GLY A 217 2.87 -30.57 -2.92
CA GLY A 217 3.64 -31.71 -3.38
C GLY A 217 3.55 -32.91 -2.43
N LYS A 218 3.70 -34.13 -3.00
CA LYS A 218 3.38 -35.40 -2.30
C LYS A 218 4.15 -35.66 -0.99
N GLY A 219 5.32 -35.04 -0.79
CA GLY A 219 6.19 -35.25 0.37
C GLY A 219 6.08 -34.21 1.49
N HIS A 220 5.27 -33.15 1.33
CA HIS A 220 5.18 -32.08 2.32
C HIS A 220 4.13 -32.40 3.40
N ASP A 221 4.40 -32.03 4.66
CA ASP A 221 3.40 -32.14 5.74
C ASP A 221 2.43 -30.95 5.68
N ILE A 222 1.18 -31.23 5.30
CA ILE A 222 0.09 -30.25 5.23
C ILE A 222 -0.74 -30.19 6.51
N MET A 223 -0.52 -31.06 7.48
CA MET A 223 -1.44 -31.28 8.61
C MET A 223 -1.59 -30.02 9.48
N PHE A 224 -0.50 -29.29 9.67
CA PHE A 224 -0.50 -28.00 10.38
C PHE A 224 -1.21 -26.90 9.57
N GLU A 225 -1.00 -26.82 8.25
CA GLU A 225 -1.64 -25.81 7.39
C GLU A 225 -3.16 -26.05 7.28
N ALA A 226 -3.57 -27.29 7.05
CA ALA A 226 -4.98 -27.69 6.99
C ALA A 226 -5.71 -27.38 8.31
N ARG A 227 -5.12 -27.74 9.46
CA ARG A 227 -5.69 -27.45 10.79
C ARG A 227 -5.78 -25.95 11.06
N ALA A 228 -4.74 -25.18 10.72
CA ALA A 228 -4.76 -23.72 10.87
C ALA A 228 -5.85 -23.05 10.01
N ILE A 229 -6.07 -23.55 8.79
CA ILE A 229 -7.18 -23.09 7.92
C ILE A 229 -8.53 -23.39 8.58
N LYS A 230 -8.78 -24.64 9.00
CA LYS A 230 -10.05 -25.06 9.65
C LYS A 230 -10.36 -24.20 10.89
N ILE A 231 -9.38 -23.97 11.76
CA ILE A 231 -9.53 -23.09 12.95
C ILE A 231 -9.87 -21.65 12.54
N SER A 232 -9.15 -21.08 11.56
CA SER A 232 -9.41 -19.70 11.10
C SER A 232 -10.79 -19.51 10.49
N VAL A 233 -11.33 -20.54 9.82
CA VAL A 233 -12.68 -20.55 9.27
C VAL A 233 -13.73 -20.59 10.38
N GLU A 234 -13.53 -21.39 11.42
CA GLU A 234 -14.49 -21.53 12.51
C GLU A 234 -14.58 -20.26 13.37
N VAL A 235 -13.44 -19.65 13.72
CA VAL A 235 -13.38 -18.31 14.34
C VAL A 235 -14.07 -17.25 13.47
N SER A 236 -13.93 -17.34 12.14
CA SER A 236 -14.60 -16.42 11.21
C SER A 236 -16.13 -16.61 11.14
N LYS A 237 -16.65 -17.82 11.38
CA LYS A 237 -18.10 -18.07 11.47
C LYS A 237 -18.67 -17.48 12.76
N GLN A 238 -17.99 -17.66 13.89
CA GLN A 238 -18.43 -17.11 15.18
C GLN A 238 -18.51 -15.58 15.16
N ASN A 239 -17.59 -14.92 14.43
CA ASN A 239 -17.55 -13.47 14.30
C ASN A 239 -18.45 -12.88 13.19
N SER A 240 -19.24 -13.69 12.45
CA SER A 240 -19.94 -13.21 11.24
C SER A 240 -21.19 -12.33 11.48
N ASN A 241 -21.47 -11.94 12.73
CA ASN A 241 -22.64 -11.14 13.12
C ASN A 241 -22.40 -9.61 13.10
N THR A 242 -21.32 -9.14 12.45
CA THR A 242 -21.03 -7.72 12.32
C THR A 242 -21.96 -7.03 11.30
N SER A 243 -22.97 -6.32 11.81
CA SER A 243 -23.85 -5.46 10.99
C SER A 243 -23.08 -4.31 10.36
N ILE A 244 -23.43 -3.89 9.13
CA ILE A 244 -22.88 -2.69 8.46
C ILE A 244 -22.92 -1.43 9.36
N ARG A 245 -23.89 -1.33 10.29
CA ARG A 245 -23.98 -0.23 11.26
C ARG A 245 -22.80 -0.18 12.25
N SER A 246 -22.03 -1.26 12.44
CA SER A 246 -20.84 -1.25 13.30
C SER A 246 -19.68 -0.44 12.69
N LEU A 247 -19.58 -0.36 11.36
CA LEU A 247 -18.56 0.42 10.64
C LEU A 247 -18.59 1.90 11.04
N PHE A 248 -19.78 2.48 11.14
CA PHE A 248 -19.98 3.91 11.42
C PHE A 248 -19.82 4.27 12.91
N ARG A 249 -19.25 3.37 13.73
CA ARG A 249 -18.87 3.70 15.12
C ARG A 249 -17.65 4.61 15.12
N LYS A 250 -17.66 5.61 16.02
CA LYS A 250 -16.58 6.61 16.17
C LYS A 250 -15.17 6.00 16.33
N ARG A 251 -15.07 4.77 16.88
CA ARG A 251 -13.83 3.98 17.00
C ARG A 251 -13.15 3.69 15.67
N TYR A 252 -13.90 3.41 14.60
CA TYR A 252 -13.37 3.03 13.29
C TYR A 252 -13.36 4.20 12.29
N ALA A 253 -13.93 5.36 12.65
CA ALA A 253 -14.08 6.51 11.77
C ALA A 253 -12.75 7.05 11.23
N HIS A 254 -11.68 7.03 12.02
CA HIS A 254 -10.34 7.46 11.59
C HIS A 254 -9.76 6.51 10.52
N GLN A 255 -9.84 5.20 10.78
CA GLN A 255 -9.40 4.14 9.86
C GLN A 255 -10.17 4.17 8.53
N LEU A 256 -11.50 4.36 8.60
CA LEU A 256 -12.35 4.51 7.41
C LEU A 256 -12.05 5.80 6.64
N THR A 257 -11.79 6.91 7.33
CA THR A 257 -11.41 8.18 6.68
C THR A 257 -10.09 8.03 5.92
N ILE A 258 -9.08 7.36 6.49
CA ILE A 258 -7.81 7.09 5.80
C ILE A 258 -8.02 6.16 4.61
N GLY A 259 -8.71 5.02 4.80
CA GLY A 259 -8.92 4.03 3.73
C GLY A 259 -9.71 4.60 2.55
N ILE A 260 -10.80 5.32 2.82
CA ILE A 260 -11.60 5.99 1.77
C ILE A 260 -10.78 7.13 1.15
N GLY A 261 -10.15 7.98 1.96
CA GLY A 261 -9.33 9.11 1.49
C GLY A 261 -8.22 8.70 0.52
N LEU A 262 -7.49 7.61 0.82
CA LEU A 262 -6.45 7.08 -0.06
C LEU A 262 -7.00 6.61 -1.42
N MET A 263 -8.16 5.94 -1.45
CA MET A 263 -8.81 5.53 -2.70
C MET A 263 -9.36 6.70 -3.51
N LEU A 264 -9.91 7.72 -2.84
CA LEU A 264 -10.35 8.96 -3.50
C LEU A 264 -9.13 9.63 -4.18
N LEU A 265 -8.01 9.78 -3.45
CA LEU A 265 -6.78 10.35 -3.98
C LEU A 265 -6.17 9.51 -5.12
N GLN A 266 -6.24 8.17 -5.03
CA GLN A 266 -5.78 7.27 -6.09
C GLN A 266 -6.52 7.51 -7.41
N GLN A 267 -7.82 7.77 -7.39
CA GLN A 267 -8.59 8.03 -8.61
C GLN A 267 -8.49 9.49 -9.08
N LEU A 268 -8.53 10.44 -8.14
CA LEU A 268 -8.50 11.87 -8.43
C LEU A 268 -7.14 12.38 -8.94
N CYS A 269 -6.07 11.58 -8.84
CA CYS A 269 -4.79 11.89 -9.50
C CYS A 269 -4.86 11.84 -11.04
N GLY A 270 -5.94 11.28 -11.63
CA GLY A 270 -6.19 11.33 -13.07
C GLY A 270 -5.67 10.13 -13.88
N MET A 271 -5.05 9.12 -13.24
CA MET A 271 -4.55 7.93 -13.96
C MET A 271 -5.62 7.22 -14.78
N SER A 272 -6.85 7.11 -14.27
CA SER A 272 -7.96 6.47 -15.01
C SER A 272 -8.33 7.21 -16.30
N GLY A 273 -8.17 8.54 -16.33
CA GLY A 273 -8.36 9.36 -17.53
C GLY A 273 -7.18 9.29 -18.49
N ILE A 274 -5.93 9.37 -17.98
CA ILE A 274 -4.72 9.18 -18.79
C ILE A 274 -4.71 7.79 -19.44
N GLY A 275 -5.15 6.76 -18.71
CA GLY A 275 -5.26 5.39 -19.23
C GLY A 275 -6.40 5.18 -20.21
N SER A 276 -7.47 5.99 -20.14
CA SER A 276 -8.63 5.85 -21.03
C SER A 276 -8.56 6.72 -22.30
N TYR A 277 -7.80 7.82 -22.26
CA TYR A 277 -7.73 8.87 -23.29
C TYR A 277 -6.30 9.31 -23.63
N GLY A 278 -5.32 8.42 -23.43
CA GLY A 278 -3.89 8.72 -23.57
C GLY A 278 -3.46 9.26 -24.94
N SER A 279 -4.02 8.73 -26.04
CA SER A 279 -3.70 9.20 -27.40
C SER A 279 -4.06 10.68 -27.57
N THR A 280 -5.27 11.07 -27.16
CA THR A 280 -5.80 12.43 -27.20
C THR A 280 -4.94 13.40 -26.39
N LEU A 281 -4.38 12.96 -25.25
CA LEU A 281 -3.45 13.79 -24.46
C LEU A 281 -2.14 14.07 -25.20
N PHE A 282 -1.59 13.09 -25.93
CA PHE A 282 -0.39 13.31 -26.75
C PHE A 282 -0.69 14.24 -27.93
N GLU A 283 -1.82 14.06 -28.63
CA GLU A 283 -2.23 14.95 -29.74
C GLU A 283 -2.47 16.39 -29.26
N LEU A 284 -3.18 16.56 -28.14
CA LEU A 284 -3.37 17.87 -27.50
C LEU A 284 -2.06 18.48 -27.01
N GLY A 285 -1.05 17.67 -26.71
CA GLY A 285 0.32 18.10 -26.38
C GLY A 285 1.19 18.46 -27.59
N GLY A 286 0.69 18.28 -28.82
CA GLY A 286 1.47 18.46 -30.05
C GLY A 286 2.47 17.33 -30.32
N PHE A 287 2.34 16.18 -29.65
CA PHE A 287 3.19 15.00 -29.83
C PHE A 287 2.46 13.93 -30.65
N SER A 288 3.20 13.10 -31.39
CA SER A 288 2.59 12.01 -32.16
C SER A 288 1.97 10.97 -31.21
N ALA A 289 0.64 10.80 -31.24
CA ALA A 289 -0.07 9.78 -30.47
C ALA A 289 0.59 8.41 -30.59
N ARG A 290 0.91 7.99 -31.82
CA ARG A 290 1.51 6.68 -32.09
C ARG A 290 2.87 6.48 -31.43
N ILE A 291 3.71 7.51 -31.39
CA ILE A 291 5.02 7.45 -30.71
C ILE A 291 4.83 7.54 -29.19
N GLY A 292 3.91 8.39 -28.73
CA GLY A 292 3.58 8.55 -27.31
C GLY A 292 3.07 7.26 -26.69
N MET A 293 2.08 6.62 -27.32
CA MET A 293 1.43 5.40 -26.84
C MET A 293 2.33 4.16 -26.95
N THR A 294 3.20 4.08 -27.95
CA THR A 294 4.20 2.98 -28.03
C THR A 294 5.31 3.12 -26.98
N VAL A 295 5.77 4.33 -26.65
CA VAL A 295 6.73 4.49 -25.54
C VAL A 295 6.02 4.34 -24.18
N LEU A 296 4.79 4.80 -24.06
CA LEU A 296 3.96 4.58 -22.87
C LEU A 296 3.74 3.08 -22.60
N SER A 297 3.53 2.26 -23.63
CA SER A 297 3.36 0.80 -23.45
C SER A 297 4.64 0.11 -22.95
N LEU A 298 5.82 0.53 -23.45
CA LEU A 298 7.12 0.06 -22.93
C LEU A 298 7.33 0.48 -21.47
N ILE A 299 6.89 1.69 -21.10
CA ILE A 299 7.13 2.28 -19.78
C ILE A 299 6.08 1.86 -18.73
N VAL A 300 4.86 1.48 -19.12
CA VAL A 300 3.89 0.80 -18.23
C VAL A 300 4.45 -0.54 -17.69
N ALA A 301 5.44 -1.13 -18.38
CA ALA A 301 6.20 -2.29 -17.89
C ALA A 301 7.36 -1.93 -16.92
N SER A 302 7.74 -0.65 -16.77
CA SER A 302 8.85 -0.19 -15.93
C SER A 302 8.52 1.11 -15.17
N ALA A 303 8.21 1.02 -13.88
CA ALA A 303 7.78 2.14 -13.03
C ALA A 303 8.93 3.12 -12.60
N PHE A 304 8.60 4.29 -11.97
CA PHE A 304 9.39 5.43 -11.34
C PHE A 304 9.20 6.92 -11.86
N GLY A 305 8.83 7.96 -11.03
CA GLY A 305 8.71 9.40 -11.46
C GLY A 305 7.73 10.49 -10.86
N LEU A 306 6.83 10.26 -9.88
CA LEU A 306 5.55 11.01 -9.62
C LEU A 306 5.68 12.51 -9.32
N CYS A 307 6.42 12.86 -8.27
CA CYS A 307 6.25 14.19 -7.68
C CYS A 307 6.80 15.28 -8.61
N LEU A 308 7.74 14.89 -9.49
CA LEU A 308 8.28 15.70 -10.57
C LEU A 308 7.29 15.77 -11.75
N SER A 309 6.64 14.66 -12.09
CA SER A 309 5.74 14.57 -13.25
C SER A 309 4.54 15.51 -13.19
N CYS A 310 3.90 15.64 -12.03
CA CYS A 310 2.75 16.54 -11.87
C CYS A 310 3.15 18.02 -12.07
N ILE A 311 4.38 18.38 -11.71
CA ILE A 311 4.95 19.72 -11.93
C ILE A 311 5.30 19.89 -13.41
N THR A 312 5.95 18.91 -14.04
CA THR A 312 6.30 18.96 -15.47
C THR A 312 5.05 18.99 -16.36
N LEU A 313 4.01 18.22 -16.04
CA LEU A 313 2.75 18.18 -16.80
C LEU A 313 1.96 19.49 -16.64
N ALA A 314 1.92 20.07 -15.43
CA ALA A 314 1.32 21.38 -15.19
C ALA A 314 2.07 22.50 -15.94
N VAL A 315 3.40 22.45 -16.02
CA VAL A 315 4.21 23.39 -16.80
C VAL A 315 4.00 23.17 -18.31
N ALA A 316 3.96 21.92 -18.78
CA ALA A 316 3.75 21.60 -20.20
C ALA A 316 2.42 22.15 -20.73
N PHE A 317 1.31 21.91 -20.02
CA PHE A 317 0.00 22.46 -20.39
C PHE A 317 -0.11 23.96 -20.11
N GLY A 318 0.62 24.50 -19.12
CA GLY A 318 0.64 25.93 -18.81
C GLY A 318 1.44 26.81 -19.78
N VAL A 319 2.38 26.23 -20.52
CA VAL A 319 3.27 26.95 -21.47
C VAL A 319 2.90 26.67 -22.95
N LYS A 320 1.90 25.82 -23.20
CA LYS A 320 1.45 25.39 -24.53
C LYS A 320 1.21 26.52 -25.53
N ASP A 321 0.71 27.66 -25.05
CA ASP A 321 0.31 28.79 -25.90
C ASP A 321 1.36 29.90 -26.04
N VAL A 322 2.59 29.69 -25.53
CA VAL A 322 3.71 30.64 -25.70
C VAL A 322 4.40 30.40 -27.05
N PRO A 323 4.35 31.35 -28.02
CA PRO A 323 4.79 31.11 -29.39
C PRO A 323 6.29 30.81 -29.53
N GLU A 324 7.12 31.27 -28.58
CA GLU A 324 8.58 31.01 -28.58
C GLU A 324 8.96 29.62 -28.02
N ILE A 325 8.02 28.89 -27.38
CA ILE A 325 8.30 27.63 -26.66
C ILE A 325 7.57 26.42 -27.28
N GLN A 326 6.73 26.62 -28.31
CA GLN A 326 5.94 25.57 -28.96
C GLN A 326 6.75 24.34 -29.42
N ASN A 327 8.02 24.48 -29.79
CA ASN A 327 8.88 23.35 -30.17
C ASN A 327 9.26 22.43 -29.00
N ILE A 328 9.12 22.86 -27.75
CA ILE A 328 9.51 22.11 -26.54
C ILE A 328 8.29 21.54 -25.80
N THR A 329 7.10 22.15 -25.96
CA THR A 329 5.83 21.67 -25.39
C THR A 329 5.55 20.18 -25.63
N PRO A 330 5.77 19.61 -26.83
CA PRO A 330 5.56 18.17 -27.06
C PRO A 330 6.51 17.30 -26.23
N VAL A 331 7.76 17.72 -26.08
CA VAL A 331 8.79 17.01 -25.31
C VAL A 331 8.46 17.07 -23.81
N PHE A 332 8.05 18.22 -23.30
CA PHE A 332 7.62 18.35 -21.90
C PHE A 332 6.33 17.57 -21.60
N THR A 333 5.35 17.56 -22.51
CA THR A 333 4.11 16.78 -22.35
C THR A 333 4.41 15.28 -22.34
N PHE A 334 5.28 14.82 -23.25
CA PHE A 334 5.75 13.44 -23.31
C PHE A 334 6.46 13.02 -22.02
N ILE A 335 7.46 13.79 -21.56
CA ILE A 335 8.18 13.51 -20.30
C ILE A 335 7.21 13.51 -19.11
N GLY A 336 6.25 14.44 -19.06
CA GLY A 336 5.25 14.55 -17.99
C GLY A 336 4.31 13.34 -17.91
N ILE A 337 3.73 12.89 -19.03
CA ILE A 337 2.81 11.73 -19.06
C ILE A 337 3.54 10.43 -18.70
N LEU A 338 4.78 10.26 -19.20
CA LEU A 338 5.59 9.07 -18.91
C LEU A 338 5.96 9.01 -17.42
N SER A 339 6.57 10.07 -16.87
CA SER A 339 6.99 10.11 -15.46
C SER A 339 5.80 9.97 -14.49
N PHE A 340 4.62 10.46 -14.86
CA PHE A 340 3.39 10.29 -14.08
C PHE A 340 2.97 8.82 -14.02
N THR A 341 2.82 8.20 -15.19
CA THR A 341 2.38 6.81 -15.32
C THR A 341 3.35 5.87 -14.60
N MET A 342 4.65 6.12 -14.78
CA MET A 342 5.71 5.36 -14.15
C MET A 342 5.55 5.26 -12.63
N MET A 343 5.18 6.32 -11.93
CA MET A 343 5.15 6.27 -10.46
C MET A 343 3.78 6.19 -9.84
N PHE A 344 2.72 6.40 -10.61
CA PHE A 344 1.44 5.85 -10.22
C PHE A 344 1.61 4.35 -9.96
N ALA A 345 2.29 3.62 -10.85
CA ALA A 345 2.55 2.19 -10.68
C ALA A 345 3.33 1.80 -9.41
N PHE A 346 4.29 2.62 -8.93
CA PHE A 346 5.05 2.32 -7.69
C PHE A 346 4.38 2.82 -6.40
N GLY A 347 3.74 3.99 -6.43
CA GLY A 347 3.16 4.61 -5.24
C GLY A 347 1.66 4.35 -5.13
N MET A 348 0.88 5.27 -5.71
CA MET A 348 -0.58 5.30 -5.56
C MET A 348 -1.32 4.11 -6.18
N GLY A 349 -0.68 3.30 -7.03
CA GLY A 349 -1.25 2.09 -7.62
C GLY A 349 -1.43 0.97 -6.60
N ALA A 350 -0.35 0.61 -5.89
CA ALA A 350 -0.34 -0.53 -4.98
C ALA A 350 -0.49 -0.16 -3.49
N LEU A 351 0.08 0.97 -3.05
CA LEU A 351 0.11 1.32 -1.62
C LEU A 351 -1.29 1.46 -0.99
N PRO A 352 -2.30 2.10 -1.61
CA PRO A 352 -3.63 2.20 -1.02
C PRO A 352 -4.26 0.85 -0.69
N TRP A 353 -4.04 -0.17 -1.52
CA TRP A 353 -4.54 -1.53 -1.30
C TRP A 353 -3.81 -2.26 -0.17
N VAL A 354 -2.48 -2.11 -0.08
CA VAL A 354 -1.69 -2.68 1.03
C VAL A 354 -2.08 -2.03 2.36
N ILE A 355 -2.11 -0.70 2.42
CA ILE A 355 -2.47 0.08 3.61
C ILE A 355 -3.91 -0.22 4.07
N MET A 356 -4.86 -0.30 3.13
CA MET A 356 -6.24 -0.76 3.39
C MET A 356 -6.26 -2.16 4.01
N SER A 357 -5.36 -3.05 3.59
CA SER A 357 -5.26 -4.41 4.14
C SER A 357 -4.61 -4.49 5.52
N GLU A 358 -3.98 -3.42 6.02
CA GLU A 358 -3.29 -3.40 7.32
C GLU A 358 -4.00 -2.55 8.37
N ILE A 359 -4.62 -1.43 7.98
CA ILE A 359 -5.28 -0.49 8.90
C ILE A 359 -6.56 -1.07 9.55
N PHE A 360 -7.30 -1.94 8.86
CA PHE A 360 -8.59 -2.43 9.37
C PHE A 360 -8.43 -3.67 10.27
N PRO A 361 -8.96 -3.64 11.51
CA PRO A 361 -8.99 -4.80 12.39
C PRO A 361 -9.89 -5.91 11.84
N MET A 362 -9.57 -7.15 12.21
CA MET A 362 -10.08 -8.38 11.57
C MET A 362 -11.61 -8.55 11.63
N ASP A 363 -12.27 -7.92 12.62
CA ASP A 363 -13.71 -7.91 12.84
C ASP A 363 -14.50 -7.12 11.77
N ILE A 364 -13.93 -6.03 11.26
CA ILE A 364 -14.57 -5.17 10.25
C ILE A 364 -13.87 -5.16 8.89
N LYS A 365 -12.67 -5.75 8.77
CA LYS A 365 -11.80 -5.71 7.58
C LYS A 365 -12.49 -5.98 6.25
N VAL A 366 -13.31 -7.03 6.17
CA VAL A 366 -14.04 -7.40 4.93
C VAL A 366 -15.10 -6.35 4.58
N LEU A 367 -15.83 -5.87 5.58
CA LEU A 367 -16.90 -4.89 5.44
C LEU A 367 -16.35 -3.51 5.06
N ALA A 368 -15.35 -3.01 5.80
CA ALA A 368 -14.68 -1.75 5.51
C ALA A 368 -13.98 -1.78 4.14
N GLY A 369 -13.33 -2.89 3.81
CA GLY A 369 -12.70 -3.10 2.51
C GLY A 369 -13.65 -3.02 1.33
N SER A 370 -14.86 -3.58 1.46
CA SER A 370 -15.90 -3.48 0.43
C SER A 370 -16.35 -2.03 0.20
N LEU A 371 -16.55 -1.25 1.28
CA LEU A 371 -16.93 0.17 1.19
C LEU A 371 -15.84 1.02 0.54
N VAL A 372 -14.58 0.79 0.93
CA VAL A 372 -13.39 1.46 0.35
C VAL A 372 -13.24 1.12 -1.14
N THR A 373 -13.50 -0.13 -1.54
CA THR A 373 -13.49 -0.57 -2.94
C THR A 373 -14.61 0.10 -3.76
N ILE A 374 -15.82 0.21 -3.20
CA ILE A 374 -16.94 0.91 -3.86
C ILE A 374 -16.59 2.39 -4.05
N ALA A 375 -16.01 3.05 -3.04
CA ALA A 375 -15.57 4.43 -3.16
C ALA A 375 -14.55 4.62 -4.29
N ASN A 376 -13.56 3.72 -4.41
CA ASN A 376 -12.59 3.71 -5.51
C ASN A 376 -13.27 3.61 -6.89
N TRP A 377 -14.16 2.63 -7.10
CA TRP A 377 -14.82 2.50 -8.40
C TRP A 377 -15.75 3.68 -8.72
N PHE A 378 -16.40 4.25 -7.71
CA PHE A 378 -17.29 5.41 -7.87
C PHE A 378 -16.53 6.70 -8.25
N THR A 379 -15.42 7.03 -7.59
CA THR A 379 -14.60 8.17 -8.04
C THR A 379 -13.90 7.90 -9.36
N GLY A 380 -13.47 6.67 -9.64
CA GLY A 380 -12.92 6.29 -10.94
C GLY A 380 -13.93 6.50 -12.08
N TRP A 381 -15.21 6.20 -11.83
CA TRP A 381 -16.30 6.49 -12.77
C TRP A 381 -16.50 7.99 -13.01
N ILE A 382 -16.65 8.79 -11.95
CA ILE A 382 -16.80 10.25 -12.07
C ILE A 382 -15.59 10.87 -12.78
N ALA A 383 -14.37 10.49 -12.38
CA ALA A 383 -13.14 11.00 -12.98
C ALA A 383 -13.08 10.68 -14.48
N ASN A 384 -13.40 9.44 -14.88
CA ASN A 384 -13.31 9.02 -16.28
C ASN A 384 -14.41 9.62 -17.17
N TYR A 385 -15.62 9.81 -16.64
CA TYR A 385 -16.70 10.50 -17.35
C TYR A 385 -16.40 11.99 -17.53
N CYS A 386 -15.94 12.66 -16.47
CA CYS A 386 -15.66 14.10 -16.50
C CYS A 386 -14.38 14.47 -17.27
N PHE A 387 -13.45 13.53 -17.50
CA PHE A 387 -12.11 13.83 -18.00
C PHE A 387 -12.10 14.60 -19.34
N ASN A 388 -12.82 14.11 -20.35
CA ASN A 388 -12.89 14.77 -21.65
C ASN A 388 -13.52 16.16 -21.59
N PHE A 389 -14.53 16.35 -20.73
CA PHE A 389 -15.12 17.66 -20.50
C PHE A 389 -14.11 18.61 -19.83
N MET A 390 -13.30 18.13 -18.88
CA MET A 390 -12.22 18.93 -18.28
C MET A 390 -11.12 19.31 -19.28
N LEU A 391 -10.80 18.45 -20.26
CA LEU A 391 -9.86 18.79 -21.34
C LEU A 391 -10.38 19.92 -22.21
N VAL A 392 -11.65 19.85 -22.63
CA VAL A 392 -12.33 20.92 -23.41
C VAL A 392 -12.51 22.20 -22.59
N TRP A 393 -12.68 22.10 -21.27
CA TRP A 393 -12.85 23.24 -20.36
C TRP A 393 -11.52 23.83 -19.85
N SER A 394 -10.37 23.34 -20.33
CA SER A 394 -9.06 23.77 -19.82
C SER A 394 -8.70 25.21 -20.23
N PRO A 395 -7.95 25.97 -19.41
CA PRO A 395 -8.08 27.44 -19.38
C PRO A 395 -7.45 28.23 -20.56
N ALA A 396 -6.79 27.56 -21.50
CA ALA A 396 -6.05 28.16 -22.61
C ALA A 396 -6.86 29.20 -23.41
N GLU A 397 -8.11 28.87 -23.77
CA GLU A 397 -8.96 29.81 -24.51
C GLU A 397 -9.42 31.02 -23.69
N MET A 398 -9.57 30.85 -22.37
CA MET A 398 -10.18 31.86 -21.51
C MET A 398 -9.16 32.87 -20.97
N SER A 399 -7.93 32.42 -20.69
CA SER A 399 -6.80 33.31 -20.38
C SER A 399 -6.42 34.18 -21.57
N LEU A 400 -6.38 33.62 -22.79
CA LEU A 400 -6.07 34.35 -24.02
C LEU A 400 -7.18 35.32 -24.44
N LYS A 401 -8.47 34.97 -24.27
CA LYS A 401 -9.58 35.91 -24.50
C LYS A 401 -9.51 37.11 -23.54
N LEU A 402 -9.16 36.90 -22.26
CA LEU A 402 -8.89 38.02 -21.34
C LEU A 402 -7.65 38.82 -21.76
N TYR A 403 -6.54 38.17 -22.09
CA TYR A 403 -5.29 38.82 -22.46
C TYR A 403 -5.45 39.69 -23.72
N PHE A 404 -6.06 39.16 -24.78
CA PHE A 404 -6.37 39.94 -25.98
C PHE A 404 -7.44 41.02 -25.72
N SER A 405 -8.44 40.79 -24.87
CA SER A 405 -9.38 41.86 -24.49
C SER A 405 -8.70 42.99 -23.71
N LEU A 406 -7.66 42.70 -22.93
CA LEU A 406 -6.86 43.69 -22.19
C LEU A 406 -5.76 44.36 -23.05
N HIS A 407 -5.30 43.73 -24.13
CA HIS A 407 -4.30 44.28 -25.07
C HIS A 407 -4.85 44.81 -26.40
N SER A 408 -6.15 44.64 -26.68
CA SER A 408 -6.81 45.16 -27.90
C SER A 408 -6.79 46.70 -28.03
N SER A 409 -6.40 47.42 -26.98
CA SER A 409 -6.12 48.86 -26.98
C SER A 409 -4.83 49.24 -27.73
N SER A 410 -3.90 48.30 -27.96
CA SER A 410 -2.54 48.61 -28.44
C SER A 410 -2.24 48.22 -29.91
N LEU A 411 -3.14 47.52 -30.61
CA LEU A 411 -2.92 47.03 -31.99
C LEU A 411 -3.95 47.56 -33.00
N LYS A 412 -4.04 48.88 -33.13
CA LYS A 412 -4.70 49.56 -34.28
C LYS A 412 -3.82 49.54 -35.55
N SER A 413 -3.31 48.37 -35.98
CA SER A 413 -2.52 48.28 -37.23
C SER A 413 -2.42 46.85 -37.83
N ALA A 414 -3.54 46.19 -38.08
CA ALA A 414 -3.60 45.08 -39.04
C ALA A 414 -5.02 44.92 -39.59
N LYS A 415 -5.21 44.99 -40.92
CA LYS A 415 -6.48 44.63 -41.55
C LYS A 415 -6.58 43.09 -41.62
N PRO A 416 -7.63 42.46 -41.06
CA PRO A 416 -7.91 41.05 -41.34
C PRO A 416 -8.64 40.93 -42.69
N SER A 417 -7.95 40.43 -43.71
CA SER A 417 -8.57 40.03 -44.97
C SER A 417 -9.22 38.66 -44.85
N SER A 418 -10.53 38.66 -44.62
CA SER A 418 -11.50 37.68 -45.14
C SER A 418 -11.11 36.18 -45.15
N ILE A 419 -11.57 35.45 -44.12
CA ILE A 419 -12.10 34.09 -44.33
C ILE A 419 -13.51 34.04 -43.73
N LEU A 420 -14.49 33.75 -44.58
CA LEU A 420 -15.92 33.67 -44.26
C LEU A 420 -16.30 32.24 -43.87
N ILE A 421 -16.94 32.06 -42.71
CA ILE A 421 -18.05 31.11 -42.56
C ILE A 421 -19.17 31.82 -41.79
N ALA A 422 -20.34 31.91 -42.42
CA ALA A 422 -21.60 32.39 -41.84
C ALA A 422 -22.35 31.19 -41.19
N GLN A 423 -23.41 31.31 -40.39
CA GLN A 423 -24.29 32.43 -40.05
C GLN A 423 -25.16 32.01 -38.84
N GLN A 424 -25.41 32.87 -37.85
CA GLN A 424 -26.63 32.81 -37.03
C GLN A 424 -26.88 34.16 -36.35
N SER A 425 -28.15 34.61 -36.32
CA SER A 425 -28.54 35.98 -35.95
C SER A 425 -28.76 36.18 -34.43
N PRO A 426 -28.67 37.43 -33.92
CA PRO A 426 -28.59 37.70 -32.49
C PRO A 426 -29.95 37.93 -31.81
N GLY A 427 -30.06 37.50 -30.54
CA GLY A 427 -31.21 37.79 -29.67
C GLY A 427 -30.93 37.47 -28.19
N ASP A 428 -30.74 38.51 -27.37
CA ASP A 428 -30.63 38.54 -25.90
C ASP A 428 -30.23 37.28 -25.11
N ARG A 429 -28.92 37.15 -24.85
CA ARG A 429 -28.39 36.69 -23.54
C ARG A 429 -27.16 37.51 -23.13
N LYS A 430 -27.36 38.50 -22.24
CA LYS A 430 -26.29 39.35 -21.67
C LYS A 430 -25.66 38.75 -20.40
N THR A 431 -25.07 37.58 -20.53
CA THR A 431 -24.01 37.05 -19.63
C THR A 431 -23.40 35.84 -20.35
N SER A 432 -22.07 35.70 -20.35
CA SER A 432 -21.49 34.43 -20.78
C SER A 432 -21.60 33.43 -19.62
N PRO A 433 -21.74 32.11 -19.90
CA PRO A 433 -21.71 31.11 -18.83
C PRO A 433 -20.41 31.17 -18.00
N ALA A 434 -19.32 31.67 -18.58
CA ALA A 434 -18.04 31.82 -17.91
C ALA A 434 -18.07 32.87 -16.77
N ASP A 435 -18.91 33.90 -16.89
CA ASP A 435 -19.05 34.95 -15.86
C ASP A 435 -19.77 34.41 -14.61
N GLU A 436 -20.79 33.58 -14.83
CA GLU A 436 -21.62 32.96 -13.78
C GLU A 436 -20.84 31.95 -12.93
N PHE A 437 -19.82 31.29 -13.50
CA PHE A 437 -18.98 30.32 -12.81
C PHE A 437 -17.60 30.84 -12.35
N SER A 438 -17.27 32.12 -12.57
CA SER A 438 -16.01 32.71 -12.10
C SER A 438 -15.70 32.53 -10.59
N PRO A 439 -16.64 32.67 -9.63
CA PRO A 439 -16.35 32.42 -8.20
C PRO A 439 -16.18 30.93 -7.86
N LEU A 440 -16.51 30.00 -8.78
CA LEU A 440 -16.22 28.58 -8.65
C LEU A 440 -14.82 28.24 -9.17
N ALA A 441 -14.33 28.92 -10.22
CA ALA A 441 -12.96 28.76 -10.72
C ALA A 441 -11.90 29.18 -9.67
N GLU A 442 -12.12 30.29 -8.96
CA GLU A 442 -11.22 30.73 -7.90
C GLU A 442 -11.20 29.74 -6.70
N LYS A 443 -12.36 29.19 -6.33
CA LYS A 443 -12.47 28.08 -5.36
C LYS A 443 -11.78 26.82 -5.85
N PHE A 444 -11.82 26.52 -7.15
CA PHE A 444 -11.16 25.37 -7.74
C PHE A 444 -9.63 25.51 -7.70
N ASN A 445 -9.07 26.66 -8.10
CA ASN A 445 -7.63 26.91 -8.00
C ASN A 445 -7.09 26.78 -6.57
N ARG A 446 -7.83 27.30 -5.58
CA ARG A 446 -7.50 27.09 -4.15
C ARG A 446 -7.55 25.62 -3.75
N ARG A 447 -8.52 24.84 -4.23
CA ARG A 447 -8.64 23.40 -3.97
C ARG A 447 -7.59 22.57 -4.70
N LEU A 448 -7.17 22.97 -5.90
CA LEU A 448 -6.09 22.34 -6.66
C LEU A 448 -4.75 22.54 -5.95
N LEU A 449 -4.45 23.76 -5.49
CA LEU A 449 -3.26 24.06 -4.68
C LEU A 449 -3.28 23.31 -3.34
N LEU A 450 -4.43 23.21 -2.66
CA LEU A 450 -4.60 22.37 -1.46
C LEU A 450 -4.49 20.87 -1.77
N GLY A 451 -4.90 20.42 -2.96
CA GLY A 451 -4.76 19.04 -3.43
C GLY A 451 -3.32 18.67 -3.74
N ILE A 452 -2.59 19.55 -4.44
CA ILE A 452 -1.15 19.42 -4.71
C ILE A 452 -0.38 19.48 -3.37
N GLY A 453 -0.71 20.42 -2.49
CA GLY A 453 -0.10 20.53 -1.17
C GLY A 453 -0.31 19.29 -0.29
N SER A 454 -1.55 18.79 -0.21
CA SER A 454 -1.84 17.56 0.56
C SER A 454 -1.23 16.31 -0.07
N SER A 455 -1.17 16.21 -1.40
CA SER A 455 -0.45 15.15 -2.11
C SER A 455 1.06 15.21 -1.87
N SER A 456 1.66 16.40 -1.81
CA SER A 456 3.08 16.59 -1.50
C SER A 456 3.41 16.26 -0.03
N VAL A 457 2.51 16.60 0.90
CA VAL A 457 2.66 16.20 2.32
C VAL A 457 2.54 14.68 2.47
N LEU A 458 1.59 14.03 1.77
CA LEU A 458 1.49 12.57 1.72
C LEU A 458 2.68 11.93 0.99
N ALA A 459 3.30 12.62 0.04
CA ALA A 459 4.49 12.14 -0.65
C ALA A 459 5.73 12.19 0.26
N ILE A 460 5.93 13.28 1.02
CA ILE A 460 6.92 13.32 2.11
C ILE A 460 6.56 12.25 3.17
N GLY A 461 5.26 11.98 3.32
CA GLY A 461 4.63 10.90 4.08
C GLY A 461 4.94 9.45 3.63
N ALA A 462 5.73 9.25 2.57
CA ALA A 462 6.27 7.95 2.17
C ALA A 462 7.78 8.06 2.00
N ASN A 463 8.55 7.08 2.52
CA ASN A 463 10.02 7.13 2.47
C ASN A 463 10.57 6.73 1.09
N PHE A 464 10.25 7.51 0.05
CA PHE A 464 10.56 7.22 -1.36
C PHE A 464 12.04 6.87 -1.59
N GLY A 465 12.37 5.57 -1.61
CA GLY A 465 13.73 5.08 -1.78
C GLY A 465 14.76 5.61 -0.77
N GLY A 466 14.30 6.11 0.39
CA GLY A 466 15.17 6.77 1.38
C GLY A 466 15.44 8.26 1.15
N VAL A 467 14.80 8.92 0.17
CA VAL A 467 15.01 10.36 -0.09
C VAL A 467 14.57 11.23 1.10
N THR A 468 13.43 10.92 1.73
CA THR A 468 12.98 11.61 2.95
C THR A 468 13.97 11.43 4.10
N SER A 469 14.44 10.19 4.31
CA SER A 469 15.53 9.87 5.25
C SER A 469 16.84 10.62 4.95
N PHE A 470 17.20 10.81 3.68
CA PHE A 470 18.40 11.55 3.26
C PHE A 470 18.26 13.05 3.57
N VAL A 471 17.13 13.67 3.21
CA VAL A 471 16.85 15.09 3.47
C VAL A 471 16.79 15.38 4.97
N LEU A 472 16.11 14.54 5.76
CA LEU A 472 16.13 14.63 7.23
C LEU A 472 17.53 14.38 7.82
N GLY A 473 18.38 13.60 7.12
CA GLY A 473 19.78 13.39 7.47
C GLY A 473 20.68 14.63 7.33
N LEU A 474 20.27 15.62 6.52
CA LEU A 474 20.95 16.92 6.37
C LEU A 474 20.75 17.82 7.60
N SER A 475 19.59 17.75 8.25
CA SER A 475 19.30 18.44 9.53
C SER A 475 18.69 17.46 10.56
N PRO A 476 19.52 16.62 11.20
CA PRO A 476 19.03 15.58 12.10
C PRO A 476 18.28 16.12 13.32
N GLU A 477 18.68 17.29 13.82
CA GLU A 477 18.07 17.94 14.99
C GLU A 477 16.63 18.35 14.71
N PHE A 478 16.36 18.96 13.55
CA PHE A 478 15.01 19.34 13.14
C PHE A 478 14.08 18.13 12.99
N GLY A 479 14.56 17.07 12.33
CA GLY A 479 13.79 15.82 12.17
C GLY A 479 13.52 15.11 13.50
N ARG A 480 14.49 15.11 14.42
CA ARG A 480 14.36 14.52 15.76
C ARG A 480 13.47 15.33 16.70
N ASN A 481 13.48 16.65 16.62
CA ASN A 481 12.58 17.51 17.39
C ASN A 481 11.11 17.33 16.98
N LEU A 482 10.86 17.03 15.71
CA LEU A 482 9.53 16.70 15.18
C LEU A 482 9.15 15.21 15.31
N GLN A 483 9.98 14.38 15.97
CA GLN A 483 9.79 12.92 16.13
C GLN A 483 9.59 12.15 14.81
N LEU A 484 10.08 12.70 13.68
CA LEU A 484 9.94 12.08 12.36
C LEU A 484 10.80 10.82 12.22
N ASP A 485 11.76 10.61 13.12
CA ASP A 485 12.59 9.42 13.25
C ASP A 485 11.83 8.17 13.72
N VAL A 486 10.57 8.29 14.15
CA VAL A 486 9.67 7.14 14.35
C VAL A 486 9.25 6.52 13.01
N VAL A 487 9.14 7.33 11.95
CA VAL A 487 8.62 6.91 10.63
C VAL A 487 9.73 6.81 9.58
N TYR A 488 10.73 7.70 9.65
CA TYR A 488 11.84 7.79 8.70
C TYR A 488 13.18 7.62 9.41
N PRO A 489 13.97 6.59 9.10
CA PRO A 489 15.32 6.47 9.64
C PRO A 489 16.14 7.75 9.39
N ILE A 490 16.69 8.37 10.44
CA ILE A 490 17.57 9.54 10.33
C ILE A 490 19.00 9.08 10.62
N ARG A 491 19.88 9.20 9.61
CA ARG A 491 21.27 8.68 9.63
C ARG A 491 21.35 7.19 10.04
N GLY A 492 20.38 6.38 9.60
CA GLY A 492 20.34 4.93 9.87
C GLY A 492 19.73 4.52 11.21
N TYR A 493 19.24 5.47 12.02
CA TYR A 493 18.56 5.18 13.29
C TYR A 493 17.06 5.51 13.21
N SER A 494 16.24 4.65 13.80
CA SER A 494 14.81 4.87 14.03
C SER A 494 14.52 5.06 15.52
N ARG A 495 13.43 5.71 15.88
CA ARG A 495 13.01 5.93 17.28
C ARG A 495 11.92 4.96 17.72
N CYS A 496 12.09 4.38 18.90
CA CYS A 496 11.03 3.74 19.67
C CYS A 496 10.43 4.78 20.61
N ILE A 497 9.10 4.94 20.59
CA ILE A 497 8.34 5.73 21.56
C ILE A 497 7.26 4.81 22.15
N ASP A 498 7.26 4.63 23.47
CA ASP A 498 6.17 3.99 24.19
C ASP A 498 5.47 5.03 25.07
N THR A 499 4.25 5.41 24.67
CA THR A 499 3.43 6.41 25.39
C THR A 499 2.62 5.83 26.54
N VAL A 500 2.58 4.50 26.69
CA VAL A 500 1.87 3.80 27.78
C VAL A 500 2.81 3.58 28.96
N GLU A 501 4.02 3.13 28.66
CA GLU A 501 5.07 2.94 29.67
C GLU A 501 5.90 4.21 29.91
N GLY A 502 6.00 5.14 28.95
CA GLY A 502 6.54 6.48 29.14
C GLY A 502 8.04 6.62 28.86
N PHE A 503 8.54 6.03 27.76
CA PHE A 503 9.96 6.13 27.40
C PHE A 503 10.18 6.27 25.89
N GLU A 504 11.33 6.83 25.52
CA GLU A 504 11.86 6.82 24.15
C GLU A 504 13.35 6.46 24.10
N PHE A 505 13.78 5.88 22.97
CA PHE A 505 15.19 5.71 22.59
C PHE A 505 15.31 5.50 21.08
N ILE A 506 16.51 5.69 20.52
CA ILE A 506 16.80 5.33 19.12
C ILE A 506 17.51 3.98 19.02
N TYR A 507 17.27 3.26 17.94
CA TYR A 507 17.88 1.97 17.61
C TYR A 507 18.24 1.91 16.11
N PRO A 508 19.15 1.04 15.66
CA PRO A 508 19.50 0.94 14.25
C PRO A 508 18.29 0.50 13.42
N ALA A 509 18.00 1.20 12.32
CA ALA A 509 16.81 0.96 11.50
C ALA A 509 16.81 -0.39 10.76
N THR A 510 17.94 -1.11 10.79
CA THR A 510 18.07 -2.50 10.30
C THR A 510 17.58 -3.54 11.32
N TRP A 511 17.35 -3.15 12.57
CA TRP A 511 16.89 -4.03 13.63
C TRP A 511 15.36 -4.13 13.66
N VAL A 512 14.86 -5.30 14.00
CA VAL A 512 13.43 -5.63 14.02
C VAL A 512 12.99 -5.87 15.47
N GLY A 513 11.79 -5.40 15.82
CA GLY A 513 11.19 -5.65 17.13
C GLY A 513 10.76 -7.11 17.32
N ASP A 514 10.93 -7.66 18.52
CA ASP A 514 10.45 -8.99 18.88
C ASP A 514 8.92 -9.03 18.91
N GLN A 515 8.33 -9.54 17.82
CA GLN A 515 6.88 -9.67 17.67
C GLN A 515 6.25 -10.55 18.76
N THR A 516 6.99 -11.45 19.41
CA THR A 516 6.43 -12.33 20.44
C THR A 516 6.01 -11.57 21.70
N LEU A 517 6.66 -10.43 21.99
CA LEU A 517 6.26 -9.53 23.08
C LEU A 517 4.92 -8.84 22.77
N LEU A 518 4.75 -8.33 21.54
CA LEU A 518 3.50 -7.72 21.08
C LEU A 518 2.32 -8.70 21.13
N TYR A 519 2.49 -9.93 20.65
CA TYR A 519 1.44 -10.95 20.72
C TYR A 519 1.05 -11.29 22.17
N ARG A 520 2.01 -11.38 23.09
CA ARG A 520 1.74 -11.65 24.52
C ARG A 520 1.08 -10.46 25.22
N ALA A 521 1.49 -9.23 24.90
CA ALA A 521 0.86 -8.01 25.42
C ALA A 521 -0.59 -7.89 24.95
N ALA A 522 -0.87 -8.22 23.69
CA ALA A 522 -2.22 -8.31 23.15
C ALA A 522 -3.05 -9.40 23.87
N GLU A 523 -2.52 -10.63 23.99
CA GLU A 523 -3.20 -11.75 24.67
C GLU A 523 -3.53 -11.41 26.14
N LYS A 524 -2.61 -10.73 26.84
CA LYS A 524 -2.83 -10.28 28.22
C LYS A 524 -3.93 -9.22 28.31
N THR A 525 -3.90 -8.22 27.42
CA THR A 525 -4.94 -7.18 27.35
C THR A 525 -6.31 -7.77 27.02
N GLU A 526 -6.36 -8.75 26.12
CA GLU A 526 -7.59 -9.46 25.74
C GLU A 526 -8.17 -10.27 26.91
N ARG A 527 -7.32 -10.96 27.69
CA ARG A 527 -7.71 -11.65 28.94
C ARG A 527 -8.14 -10.69 30.06
N GLU A 528 -7.59 -9.47 30.11
CA GLU A 528 -8.02 -8.43 31.06
C GLU A 528 -9.32 -7.73 30.62
N THR A 529 -9.69 -7.83 29.34
CA THR A 529 -10.91 -7.22 28.76
C THR A 529 -12.06 -8.23 28.57
N SER A 530 -11.81 -9.54 28.64
CA SER A 530 -12.83 -10.58 28.51
C SER A 530 -13.77 -10.61 29.72
N LEU A 531 -15.08 -10.65 29.45
CA LEU A 531 -16.14 -10.77 30.48
C LEU A 531 -16.25 -12.17 31.11
N ASP A 532 -15.56 -13.17 30.55
CA ASP A 532 -15.55 -14.52 31.08
C ASP A 532 -14.68 -14.63 32.34
N LEU A 533 -15.21 -15.33 33.36
CA LEU A 533 -14.46 -15.64 34.58
C LEU A 533 -13.19 -16.42 34.22
N PRO A 534 -11.98 -15.97 34.61
CA PRO A 534 -10.76 -16.68 34.30
C PRO A 534 -10.79 -18.08 34.96
N PRO A 535 -10.35 -19.14 34.25
CA PRO A 535 -10.40 -20.50 34.78
C PRO A 535 -9.62 -20.58 36.09
N ALA A 536 -10.32 -20.97 37.16
CA ALA A 536 -9.86 -20.88 38.54
C ALA A 536 -8.79 -21.93 38.91
N ARG A 537 -7.63 -21.92 38.22
CA ARG A 537 -6.41 -22.66 38.62
C ARG A 537 -5.12 -22.36 37.83
N ILE A 538 -4.81 -21.10 37.49
CA ILE A 538 -3.44 -20.74 37.06
C ILE A 538 -2.93 -19.50 37.82
N SER A 539 -2.43 -19.70 39.04
CA SER A 539 -1.50 -18.75 39.66
C SER A 539 -0.12 -18.90 39.02
N ARG A 540 0.03 -18.41 37.78
CA ARG A 540 1.35 -18.11 37.23
C ARG A 540 1.81 -16.82 37.89
N ARG A 541 2.93 -16.88 38.62
CA ARG A 541 3.63 -15.68 39.13
C ARG A 541 3.74 -14.67 37.98
N LYS A 542 3.40 -13.40 38.22
CA LYS A 542 3.82 -12.31 37.32
C LYS A 542 5.35 -12.38 37.22
N ASN A 543 5.89 -12.72 36.06
CA ASN A 543 7.30 -12.53 35.80
C ASN A 543 7.54 -11.02 35.69
N VAL A 544 8.06 -10.41 36.76
CA VAL A 544 8.31 -8.97 36.84
C VAL A 544 9.44 -8.53 35.88
N ASN A 545 10.24 -9.49 35.39
CA ASN A 545 11.47 -9.25 34.62
C ASN A 545 11.29 -9.46 33.10
N GLU A 546 10.06 -9.52 32.58
CA GLU A 546 9.84 -9.60 31.12
C GLU A 546 9.97 -8.21 30.48
N PRO A 547 10.67 -8.08 29.33
CA PRO A 547 10.83 -6.80 28.65
C PRO A 547 9.52 -6.33 28.01
N VAL A 548 9.28 -5.02 28.06
CA VAL A 548 8.15 -4.37 27.38
C VAL A 548 8.39 -4.34 25.87
N VAL A 549 9.60 -3.96 25.48
CA VAL A 549 10.07 -3.96 24.09
C VAL A 549 11.46 -4.60 24.01
N ALA A 550 11.73 -5.26 22.88
CA ALA A 550 13.05 -5.75 22.52
C ALA A 550 13.25 -5.62 21.00
N PHE A 551 14.46 -5.25 20.59
CA PHE A 551 14.88 -5.08 19.20
C PHE A 551 16.21 -5.81 18.96
N GLY A 552 16.39 -6.40 17.78
CA GLY A 552 17.64 -7.04 17.39
C GLY A 552 17.75 -7.24 15.87
N PRO A 553 18.91 -7.67 15.37
CA PRO A 553 19.07 -7.98 13.95
C PRO A 553 18.13 -9.10 13.49
N PRO A 554 17.63 -9.07 12.24
CA PRO A 554 16.76 -10.11 11.71
C PRO A 554 17.46 -11.48 11.75
N GLY A 555 16.79 -12.47 12.32
CA GLY A 555 17.32 -13.84 12.46
C GLY A 555 18.32 -14.05 13.62
N SER A 556 18.56 -13.05 14.48
CA SER A 556 19.41 -13.26 15.65
C SER A 556 18.76 -14.21 16.68
N THR A 557 19.59 -14.94 17.42
CA THR A 557 19.20 -15.81 18.54
C THR A 557 18.85 -15.04 19.83
N GLY A 558 18.69 -13.72 19.75
CA GLY A 558 18.50 -12.84 20.90
C GLY A 558 19.77 -12.54 21.71
N GLU A 559 20.94 -13.05 21.31
CA GLU A 559 22.22 -12.71 21.97
C GLU A 559 22.72 -11.30 21.66
N LEU A 560 22.31 -10.76 20.51
CA LEU A 560 22.50 -9.37 20.11
C LEU A 560 21.13 -8.69 20.13
N ASN A 561 20.84 -7.92 21.17
CA ASN A 561 19.58 -7.19 21.31
C ASN A 561 19.69 -5.93 22.18
N VAL A 562 18.69 -5.07 22.08
CA VAL A 562 18.37 -4.01 23.03
C VAL A 562 16.97 -4.27 23.56
N SER A 563 16.79 -4.23 24.87
CA SER A 563 15.49 -4.41 25.52
C SER A 563 15.25 -3.38 26.62
N VAL A 564 13.99 -3.04 26.88
CA VAL A 564 13.58 -2.19 27.99
C VAL A 564 12.63 -2.96 28.90
N ILE A 565 13.01 -3.07 30.17
CA ILE A 565 12.19 -3.65 31.24
C ILE A 565 11.65 -2.49 32.08
N VAL A 566 10.37 -2.51 32.39
CA VAL A 566 9.71 -1.53 33.27
C VAL A 566 9.12 -2.27 34.46
N SER A 567 9.70 -2.05 35.64
CA SER A 567 9.32 -2.71 36.89
C SER A 567 8.56 -1.73 37.80
N PRO A 568 7.41 -2.13 38.39
CA PRO A 568 6.74 -1.31 39.39
C PRO A 568 7.55 -1.26 40.69
N VAL A 569 7.75 -0.06 41.23
CA VAL A 569 8.43 0.21 42.50
C VAL A 569 7.58 1.13 43.38
N SER A 570 7.98 1.35 44.63
CA SER A 570 7.30 2.34 45.49
C SER A 570 7.33 3.73 44.82
N PRO A 571 6.27 4.55 44.89
CA PRO A 571 6.32 5.96 44.47
C PRO A 571 7.41 6.78 45.19
N THR A 572 7.87 6.32 46.36
CA THR A 572 8.97 6.93 47.13
C THR A 572 10.36 6.34 46.82
N PHE A 573 10.47 5.44 45.84
CA PHE A 573 11.73 4.79 45.48
C PHE A 573 12.64 5.73 44.69
N SER A 574 13.83 6.02 45.21
CA SER A 574 14.95 6.62 44.46
C SER A 574 16.07 5.60 44.29
N ILE A 575 16.67 5.53 43.10
CA ILE A 575 17.86 4.70 42.83
C ILE A 575 19.04 5.13 43.72
N GLU A 576 19.09 6.41 44.12
CA GLU A 576 20.12 6.98 44.98
C GLU A 576 20.18 6.32 46.37
N ALA A 577 19.08 5.70 46.83
CA ALA A 577 19.06 4.93 48.07
C ALA A 577 19.96 3.68 48.03
N PHE A 578 20.40 3.26 46.84
CA PHE A 578 21.37 2.18 46.62
C PHE A 578 22.80 2.70 46.38
N GLY A 579 23.01 4.01 46.47
CA GLY A 579 24.32 4.66 46.39
C GLY A 579 24.66 5.25 45.02
N GLY A 580 25.97 5.42 44.79
CA GLY A 580 26.52 5.97 43.56
C GLY A 580 26.46 4.99 42.37
N PRO A 581 26.73 5.46 41.14
CA PRO A 581 26.64 4.63 39.94
C PRO A 581 27.44 3.33 40.02
N LYS A 582 28.63 3.39 40.61
CA LYS A 582 29.50 2.22 40.79
C LYS A 582 28.90 1.18 41.74
N GLU A 583 28.31 1.60 42.85
CA GLU A 583 27.71 0.73 43.87
C GLU A 583 26.45 0.03 43.32
N VAL A 584 25.62 0.78 42.59
CA VAL A 584 24.46 0.25 41.85
C VAL A 584 24.90 -0.72 40.75
N GLY A 585 25.95 -0.39 40.00
CA GLY A 585 26.54 -1.27 38.98
C GLY A 585 27.05 -2.59 39.55
N GLU A 586 27.82 -2.53 40.64
CA GLU A 586 28.31 -3.72 41.34
C GLU A 586 27.15 -4.57 41.90
N ALA A 587 26.09 -3.95 42.42
CA ALA A 587 24.89 -4.64 42.89
C ALA A 587 24.13 -5.34 41.75
N ILE A 588 24.00 -4.71 40.57
CA ILE A 588 23.37 -5.29 39.38
C ILE A 588 24.19 -6.49 38.88
N VAL A 589 25.51 -6.31 38.69
CA VAL A 589 26.41 -7.40 38.25
C VAL A 589 26.38 -8.58 39.22
N LYS A 590 26.38 -8.32 40.53
CA LYS A 590 26.24 -9.32 41.60
C LYS A 590 24.89 -10.03 41.62
N THR A 591 23.82 -9.34 41.21
CA THR A 591 22.47 -9.92 41.10
C THR A 591 22.36 -10.82 39.87
N VAL A 592 22.85 -10.37 38.71
CA VAL A 592 22.89 -11.15 37.46
C VAL A 592 23.71 -12.44 37.64
N THR A 593 24.86 -12.37 38.31
CA THR A 593 25.72 -13.53 38.60
C THR A 593 25.19 -14.47 39.68
N ARG A 594 24.38 -13.99 40.63
CA ARG A 594 23.73 -14.83 41.66
C ARG A 594 22.37 -15.38 41.25
N SER A 595 21.86 -15.03 40.06
CA SER A 595 20.53 -15.41 39.57
C SER A 595 20.42 -16.90 39.18
N GLY A 596 20.35 -17.77 40.19
CA GLY A 596 19.91 -19.16 40.07
C GLY A 596 21.00 -20.20 39.78
N GLN A 597 21.42 -20.93 40.83
CA GLN A 597 22.14 -22.22 40.84
C GLN A 597 23.43 -22.40 40.00
N ARG A 598 23.84 -21.43 39.17
CA ARG A 598 25.04 -21.50 38.32
C ARG A 598 26.23 -20.84 39.01
N THR A 599 27.12 -21.64 39.56
CA THR A 599 28.39 -21.20 40.18
C THR A 599 29.40 -20.62 39.19
N ASP A 600 29.15 -20.80 37.89
CA ASP A 600 30.17 -20.66 36.83
C ASP A 600 30.02 -19.33 36.05
N LEU A 601 29.36 -18.34 36.65
CA LEU A 601 29.12 -17.02 36.07
C LEU A 601 30.03 -15.97 36.70
N LYS A 602 30.92 -15.39 35.90
CA LYS A 602 31.78 -14.27 36.32
C LYS A 602 31.28 -12.97 35.70
N GLY A 603 31.02 -11.97 36.55
CA GLY A 603 30.57 -10.65 36.14
C GLY A 603 31.63 -9.60 36.48
N THR A 604 31.89 -8.67 35.56
CA THR A 604 32.85 -7.57 35.76
C THR A 604 32.22 -6.25 35.33
N LEU A 605 32.11 -5.30 36.26
CA LEU A 605 31.77 -3.91 35.95
C LEU A 605 33.00 -3.21 35.33
N LEU A 606 32.80 -2.46 34.25
CA LEU A 606 33.87 -1.77 33.53
C LEU A 606 33.77 -0.26 33.71
N GLU A 607 32.59 0.32 33.46
CA GLU A 607 32.34 1.75 33.54
C GLU A 607 30.98 2.01 34.19
N ALA A 608 30.87 3.10 34.96
CA ALA A 608 29.64 3.48 35.63
C ALA A 608 29.54 5.01 35.74
N ASN A 609 28.66 5.61 34.94
CA ASN A 609 28.51 7.05 34.78
C ASN A 609 27.13 7.52 35.28
N LEU A 610 27.08 8.78 35.70
CA LEU A 610 25.84 9.48 36.04
C LEU A 610 25.54 10.53 34.98
N ARG A 611 24.38 10.44 34.33
CA ARG A 611 23.84 11.49 33.46
C ARG A 611 22.62 12.10 34.14
N GLN A 612 22.66 13.40 34.41
CA GLN A 612 21.54 14.12 35.02
C GLN A 612 20.86 15.02 33.99
N ASP A 613 19.54 14.93 33.90
CA ASP A 613 18.68 15.83 33.15
C ASP A 613 18.22 16.95 34.08
N SER A 614 18.75 18.15 33.85
CA SER A 614 18.48 19.35 34.67
C SER A 614 17.08 19.92 34.49
N GLU A 615 16.39 19.64 33.36
CA GLU A 615 15.04 20.15 33.11
C GLU A 615 13.98 19.30 33.81
N ARG A 616 14.18 17.96 33.83
CA ARG A 616 13.24 17.00 34.44
C ARG A 616 13.65 16.55 35.85
N ASN A 617 14.83 16.98 36.30
CA ASN A 617 15.49 16.53 37.55
C ASN A 617 15.60 14.99 37.64
N LEU A 618 15.82 14.32 36.51
CA LEU A 618 15.97 12.87 36.42
C LEU A 618 17.44 12.48 36.36
N LYS A 619 17.77 11.33 36.98
CA LYS A 619 19.12 10.76 36.99
C LYS A 619 19.13 9.42 36.29
N TYR A 620 19.99 9.29 35.29
CA TYR A 620 20.22 8.10 34.50
C TYR A 620 21.58 7.52 34.89
N TYR A 621 21.57 6.27 35.33
CA TYR A 621 22.75 5.51 35.71
C TYR A 621 23.17 4.67 34.49
N GLU A 622 24.24 5.07 33.80
CA GLU A 622 24.78 4.39 32.62
C GLU A 622 25.89 3.42 33.05
N LEU A 623 25.78 2.14 32.69
CA LEU A 623 26.62 1.04 33.22
C LEU A 623 27.14 0.16 32.08
N GLU A 624 28.46 -0.01 31.94
CA GLU A 624 29.11 -0.96 31.02
C GLU A 624 29.64 -2.16 31.82
N PHE A 625 29.18 -3.38 31.51
CA PHE A 625 29.61 -4.59 32.22
C PHE A 625 29.66 -5.85 31.35
N LYS A 626 30.59 -6.75 31.68
CA LYS A 626 30.75 -8.06 31.04
C LYS A 626 30.20 -9.18 31.91
N VAL A 627 29.61 -10.18 31.26
CA VAL A 627 29.18 -11.45 31.88
C VAL A 627 29.80 -12.61 31.10
N GLU A 628 30.61 -13.41 31.79
CA GLU A 628 31.35 -14.54 31.25
C GLU A 628 30.83 -15.86 31.84
N SER A 629 30.68 -16.85 30.97
CA SER A 629 30.33 -18.24 31.29
C SER A 629 31.20 -19.18 30.44
N PRO A 630 31.41 -20.45 30.82
CA PRO A 630 32.07 -21.43 29.95
C PRO A 630 31.42 -21.59 28.57
N SER A 631 30.13 -21.27 28.43
CA SER A 631 29.37 -21.41 27.18
C SER A 631 29.14 -20.11 26.40
N PHE A 632 29.30 -18.94 26.99
CA PHE A 632 29.11 -17.64 26.31
C PHE A 632 29.88 -16.50 26.99
N ARG A 633 30.20 -15.45 26.23
CA ARG A 633 30.72 -14.18 26.77
C ARG A 633 29.92 -13.02 26.19
N ARG A 634 29.31 -12.21 27.06
CA ARG A 634 28.44 -11.10 26.68
C ARG A 634 28.92 -9.79 27.25
N HIS A 635 28.84 -8.76 26.42
CA HIS A 635 29.02 -7.37 26.79
C HIS A 635 27.64 -6.71 26.92
N ASN A 636 27.44 -5.90 27.95
CA ASN A 636 26.18 -5.21 28.22
C ASN A 636 26.43 -3.73 28.47
N VAL A 637 25.57 -2.88 27.91
CA VAL A 637 25.40 -1.48 28.30
C VAL A 637 23.98 -1.32 28.81
N ALA A 638 23.83 -0.94 30.08
CA ALA A 638 22.54 -0.72 30.70
C ALA A 638 22.34 0.74 31.11
N VAL A 639 21.09 1.21 31.05
CA VAL A 639 20.69 2.52 31.57
C VAL A 639 19.53 2.30 32.54
N CYS A 640 19.75 2.69 33.80
CA CYS A 640 18.75 2.60 34.86
C CYS A 640 18.25 3.99 35.25
N CYS A 641 16.94 4.18 35.31
CA CYS A 641 16.31 5.41 35.80
C CYS A 641 14.98 5.08 36.50
N ALA A 642 14.60 5.83 37.53
CA ALA A 642 13.34 5.64 38.24
C ALA A 642 12.53 6.94 38.23
N ASN A 643 11.24 6.83 37.94
CA ASN A 643 10.30 7.96 37.96
C ASN A 643 8.87 7.44 38.22
N GLY A 644 8.05 8.20 38.95
CA GLY A 644 6.61 7.96 39.09
C GLY A 644 6.20 6.57 39.62
N GLY A 645 7.02 5.92 40.45
CA GLY A 645 6.77 4.54 40.92
C GLY A 645 7.09 3.44 39.89
N ARG A 646 7.89 3.75 38.86
CA ARG A 646 8.42 2.80 37.88
C ARG A 646 9.95 2.88 37.85
N LEU A 647 10.59 1.72 37.77
CA LEU A 647 12.02 1.55 37.50
C LEU A 647 12.17 1.08 36.05
N TYR A 648 12.84 1.89 35.26
CA TYR A 648 13.17 1.63 33.86
C TYR A 648 14.59 1.08 33.78
N THR A 649 14.77 0.00 33.02
CA THR A 649 16.08 -0.59 32.73
C THR A 649 16.15 -0.90 31.25
N LEU A 650 16.85 -0.04 30.49
CA LEU A 650 17.31 -0.41 29.16
C LEU A 650 18.56 -1.29 29.32
N ASN A 651 18.61 -2.41 28.61
CA ASN A 651 19.79 -3.27 28.52
C ASN A 651 20.08 -3.60 27.05
N ALA A 652 21.23 -3.15 26.57
CA ALA A 652 21.79 -3.47 25.27
C ALA A 652 22.86 -4.55 25.44
N GLN A 653 22.64 -5.75 24.93
CA GLN A 653 23.59 -6.87 25.02
C GLN A 653 24.13 -7.31 23.65
N ALA A 654 25.41 -7.69 23.61
CA ALA A 654 26.10 -8.21 22.43
C ALA A 654 27.07 -9.34 22.82
N PRO A 655 27.38 -10.29 21.90
CA PRO A 655 28.50 -11.21 22.10
C PRO A 655 29.83 -10.44 22.06
N GLU A 656 30.76 -10.79 22.95
CA GLU A 656 32.06 -10.10 23.11
C GLU A 656 32.87 -10.03 21.80
N SER A 657 32.72 -11.02 20.91
CA SER A 657 33.39 -11.05 19.59
C SER A 657 32.95 -9.96 18.62
N ALA A 658 31.76 -9.37 18.80
CA ALA A 658 31.22 -8.30 17.96
C ALA A 658 31.30 -6.92 18.63
N TRP A 659 31.79 -6.84 19.87
CA TRP A 659 31.77 -5.62 20.68
C TRP A 659 32.55 -4.47 20.06
N SER A 660 33.69 -4.75 19.43
CA SER A 660 34.54 -3.74 18.78
C SER A 660 33.85 -2.96 17.65
N GLU A 661 32.90 -3.60 16.96
CA GLU A 661 32.13 -2.98 15.87
C GLU A 661 30.90 -2.25 16.43
N LEU A 662 30.23 -2.84 17.43
CA LEU A 662 28.95 -2.37 17.95
C LEU A 662 29.05 -1.30 19.06
N LYS A 663 30.23 -1.12 19.69
CA LYS A 663 30.42 -0.22 20.84
C LYS A 663 29.87 1.19 20.60
N HIS A 664 30.09 1.76 19.41
CA HIS A 664 29.60 3.11 19.07
C HIS A 664 28.06 3.17 19.02
N GLU A 665 27.41 2.17 18.40
CA GLU A 665 25.95 2.10 18.32
C GLU A 665 25.35 1.94 19.72
N PHE A 666 25.91 1.08 20.55
CA PHE A 666 25.40 0.77 21.88
C PHE A 666 25.45 1.98 22.82
N HIS A 667 26.54 2.75 22.81
CA HIS A 667 26.56 4.02 23.54
C HIS A 667 25.61 5.07 22.95
N THR A 668 25.38 5.06 21.64
CA THR A 668 24.42 5.98 20.99
C THR A 668 22.99 5.67 21.43
N ILE A 669 22.63 4.39 21.50
CA ILE A 669 21.35 3.88 22.00
C ILE A 669 21.18 4.27 23.48
N ALA A 670 22.16 3.95 24.34
CA ALA A 670 22.12 4.28 25.77
C ALA A 670 21.98 5.79 26.03
N LYS A 671 22.75 6.62 25.32
CA LYS A 671 22.68 8.09 25.44
C LYS A 671 21.36 8.68 24.94
N SER A 672 20.62 7.96 24.10
CA SER A 672 19.31 8.40 23.59
C SER A 672 18.12 8.07 24.50
N PHE A 673 18.31 7.18 25.48
CA PHE A 673 17.21 6.69 26.32
C PHE A 673 16.70 7.78 27.28
N ASN A 674 15.45 8.22 27.13
CA ASN A 674 14.82 9.25 27.94
C ASN A 674 13.41 8.81 28.41
N ILE A 675 13.00 9.28 29.59
CA ILE A 675 11.64 9.11 30.10
C ILE A 675 10.76 10.26 29.60
N ILE A 676 9.59 9.92 29.04
CA ILE A 676 8.57 10.86 28.59
C ILE A 676 7.62 11.15 29.77
N SER A 677 7.37 12.44 30.01
CA SER A 677 6.46 12.94 31.06
C SER A 677 5.01 13.04 30.59
#